data_AF-A0A559M328-F1
#
_entry.id   AF-A0A559M328-F1
#
_cell.length_a   1.000
_cell.length_b   1.000
_cell.length_c   1.000
_cell.angle_alpha   90.00
_cell.angle_beta   90.00
_cell.angle_gamma   90.00
#
_symmetry.space_group_name_H-M   'P 1'
#
loop_
_entity.id
_entity.type
_entity.pdbx_description
1 polymer ?
#
loop_
_entity_poly.entity_id
_entity_poly.type
_entity_poly.pdbx_seq_one_letter_code
_entity_poly.pdbx_strand_id
1 'polypeptide(L)'
;LLRGARRHRHSPSSRAFGISVRRGGLGYEGTIGNLRIGRDTRVIFQGFTGMYPCIDVYHITYEFDSAYVYLDMGIDIVSAKATANAKESIAWGTNIVGGVTPGKNTEHLGLPVLPSVREAMQKLKPHATGIYVAAHQAPAAIEEAIEAEVPLVVAVAEHIPVHDLLRIHSMLHTQSKSRLVGANSPGIISAVGRCRIGFQPLPCFMPGRVGIVAKSGTLSYEAVASTTRAGLGQSLCIGMGGDVLAGTRFVDALKIFEHDDDTEGIVLIGEIGGDAEMEAADWIKEYRKRSLNPKPISAVIGGVNVAPGRVMGHAGAFTLPGEPDALAKVKRLQDAGVTIVNHPAKFGEAMKALLGSSGRASSGAATTGASQRRGMHMMRRVRPTVQPPVSNFAFQKRNLYIRENLAFDLLRERGINASEYSGKGRKRMLAVGIDRASMSPCIIASPATNDQNPHAEAKKFPFDYIKGFEPSQTLVIADHLQMGGTAKESLGKLINNLVSLYMQKEAFLLETSFVERLGDLKVVGAHFGFDDAAFRSTKRQGDIHALRRIEDEDAQEVEAEKDGIVYIKLAGDGNIGTLVNGAGLAMNTVDALADAGGKAANFLDTGGKATSETVKKSFQVILQDERVKVIFVNIFGGLTLGDMIANG
;
A
#
# COMPACT_ATOMS: atom_id res chain seq x y z
N LEU A 1 16.90 -64.74 10.52
CA LEU A 1 15.63 -64.63 9.77
C LEU A 1 14.64 -63.84 10.62
N LEU A 2 14.35 -62.64 10.14
CA LEU A 2 13.52 -61.60 10.75
C LEU A 2 12.02 -61.95 10.74
N ARG A 3 11.30 -61.40 11.74
CA ARG A 3 10.03 -60.62 11.67
C ARG A 3 9.32 -60.79 13.02
N GLY A 4 8.77 -59.79 13.69
CA GLY A 4 8.56 -58.38 13.38
C GLY A 4 7.47 -57.87 14.32
N ALA A 5 7.60 -56.65 14.82
CA ALA A 5 6.51 -55.72 15.18
C ALA A 5 7.08 -54.54 15.99
N ARG A 6 7.27 -53.38 15.35
CA ARG A 6 7.28 -52.09 16.06
C ARG A 6 6.54 -51.03 15.25
N ARG A 7 5.74 -50.26 16.01
CA ARG A 7 4.83 -49.20 15.59
C ARG A 7 5.58 -48.01 14.99
N HIS A 8 5.12 -47.49 13.85
CA HIS A 8 5.56 -46.21 13.29
C HIS A 8 4.76 -45.05 13.89
N ARG A 9 5.44 -44.09 14.51
CA ARG A 9 4.97 -42.70 14.68
C ARG A 9 5.49 -41.89 13.49
N HIS A 10 4.60 -41.22 12.77
CA HIS A 10 4.97 -40.24 11.74
C HIS A 10 5.44 -38.94 12.40
N SER A 11 6.62 -38.47 12.01
CA SER A 11 7.06 -37.08 12.15
C SER A 11 7.05 -36.44 10.75
N PRO A 12 6.66 -35.16 10.59
CA PRO A 12 6.74 -34.49 9.30
C PRO A 12 8.20 -34.06 9.05
N SER A 13 8.79 -34.58 7.97
CA SER A 13 10.14 -34.24 7.55
C SER A 13 10.21 -32.80 7.01
N SER A 14 10.94 -31.93 7.69
CA SER A 14 11.46 -30.68 7.12
C SER A 14 12.49 -31.00 6.04
N ARG A 15 12.13 -30.87 4.76
CA ARG A 15 13.11 -30.93 3.66
C ARG A 15 13.77 -29.56 3.53
N ALA A 16 15.07 -29.52 3.82
CA ALA A 16 15.93 -28.37 3.58
C ALA A 16 16.02 -28.08 2.07
N PHE A 17 15.78 -26.83 1.68
CA PHE A 17 15.93 -26.34 0.31
C PHE A 17 17.43 -26.26 -0.04
N GLY A 18 17.85 -27.04 -1.05
CA GLY A 18 19.18 -26.90 -1.65
C GLY A 18 19.20 -25.70 -2.60
N ILE A 19 19.89 -24.63 -2.21
CA ILE A 19 20.08 -23.43 -3.03
C ILE A 19 21.25 -23.67 -3.99
N SER A 20 20.95 -23.92 -5.27
CA SER A 20 21.91 -23.74 -6.36
C SER A 20 21.81 -22.28 -6.83
N VAL A 21 22.75 -21.44 -6.41
CA VAL A 21 22.89 -20.09 -6.98
C VAL A 21 23.46 -20.22 -8.39
N ARG A 22 22.58 -20.36 -9.39
CA ARG A 22 22.96 -20.14 -10.79
C ARG A 22 23.16 -18.63 -11.00
N ARG A 23 24.41 -18.17 -10.97
CA ARG A 23 24.82 -16.88 -11.56
C ARG A 23 24.53 -16.95 -13.06
N GLY A 24 23.40 -16.36 -13.49
CA GLY A 24 22.99 -16.33 -14.91
C GLY A 24 21.48 -16.32 -15.18
N GLY A 25 20.63 -16.55 -14.17
CA GLY A 25 19.18 -16.36 -14.30
C GLY A 25 18.80 -14.90 -14.02
N LEU A 26 17.95 -14.29 -14.85
CA LEU A 26 17.27 -13.05 -14.49
C LEU A 26 16.54 -13.28 -13.16
N GLY A 27 16.77 -12.47 -12.12
CA GLY A 27 16.06 -12.59 -10.83
C GLY A 27 14.60 -12.16 -10.94
N TYR A 28 14.00 -11.68 -9.84
CA TYR A 28 12.61 -11.19 -9.87
C TYR A 28 12.37 -10.12 -10.96
N GLU A 29 13.32 -9.22 -11.18
CA GLU A 29 13.30 -8.23 -12.28
C GLU A 29 13.08 -8.83 -13.69
N GLY A 30 13.47 -10.10 -13.91
CA GLY A 30 13.21 -10.82 -15.16
C GLY A 30 11.74 -11.03 -15.49
N THR A 31 10.84 -10.88 -14.51
CA THR A 31 9.40 -11.11 -14.66
C THR A 31 8.62 -9.86 -15.06
N ILE A 32 9.27 -8.70 -15.24
CA ILE A 32 8.61 -7.45 -15.62
C ILE A 32 7.76 -7.62 -16.89
N GLY A 33 8.24 -8.42 -17.86
CA GLY A 33 7.51 -8.71 -19.09
C GLY A 33 6.10 -9.31 -18.87
N ASN A 34 5.86 -9.98 -17.75
CA ASN A 34 4.55 -10.57 -17.42
C ASN A 34 3.47 -9.53 -17.13
N LEU A 35 3.83 -8.24 -16.94
CA LEU A 35 2.88 -7.14 -16.83
C LEU A 35 2.18 -6.83 -18.16
N ARG A 36 2.70 -7.30 -19.30
CA ARG A 36 2.07 -7.13 -20.61
C ARG A 36 0.89 -8.09 -20.74
N ILE A 37 -0.31 -7.55 -20.53
CA ILE A 37 -1.57 -8.28 -20.73
C ILE A 37 -2.31 -7.79 -21.97
N GLY A 38 -3.05 -8.69 -22.60
CA GLY A 38 -3.87 -8.39 -23.77
C GLY A 38 -4.91 -9.49 -24.00
N ARG A 39 -5.49 -9.50 -25.19
CA ARG A 39 -6.63 -10.37 -25.54
C ARG A 39 -6.33 -11.86 -25.37
N ASP A 40 -5.07 -12.25 -25.65
CA ASP A 40 -4.62 -13.64 -25.57
C ASP A 40 -4.12 -14.05 -24.17
N THR A 41 -4.13 -13.13 -23.20
CA THR A 41 -3.78 -13.44 -21.82
C THR A 41 -4.85 -14.34 -21.22
N ARG A 42 -4.50 -15.61 -20.99
CA ARG A 42 -5.37 -16.61 -20.36
C ARG A 42 -5.36 -16.41 -18.85
N VAL A 43 -6.52 -16.17 -18.25
CA VAL A 43 -6.64 -15.82 -16.83
C VAL A 43 -7.42 -16.89 -16.06
N ILE A 44 -6.92 -17.29 -14.89
CA ILE A 44 -7.72 -18.01 -13.89
C ILE A 44 -8.04 -17.13 -12.69
N PHE A 45 -9.10 -17.43 -11.97
CA PHE A 45 -9.44 -16.73 -10.72
C PHE A 45 -9.25 -17.69 -9.53
N GLN A 46 -8.51 -17.27 -8.50
CA GLN A 46 -8.53 -17.93 -7.19
C GLN A 46 -9.65 -17.34 -6.34
N GLY A 47 -10.44 -18.19 -5.70
CA GLY A 47 -11.70 -17.77 -5.06
C GLY A 47 -12.88 -17.68 -6.06
N PHE A 48 -12.77 -18.34 -7.21
CA PHE A 48 -13.70 -18.18 -8.35
C PHE A 48 -15.16 -18.49 -8.02
N THR A 49 -15.41 -19.49 -7.17
CA THR A 49 -16.77 -19.87 -6.75
C THR A 49 -17.21 -19.21 -5.46
N GLY A 50 -16.43 -18.27 -4.92
CA GLY A 50 -16.53 -17.79 -3.55
C GLY A 50 -17.96 -17.43 -3.17
N MET A 51 -18.68 -18.38 -2.57
CA MET A 51 -19.72 -18.20 -1.57
C MET A 51 -19.03 -18.51 -0.26
N TYR A 52 -18.18 -17.60 0.20
CA TYR A 52 -17.63 -17.67 1.56
C TYR A 52 -18.27 -16.52 2.33
N PRO A 53 -19.07 -16.79 3.38
CA PRO A 53 -19.40 -15.74 4.33
C PRO A 53 -18.08 -15.33 4.98
N CYS A 54 -17.54 -14.19 4.60
CA CYS A 54 -16.50 -13.52 5.37
C CYS A 54 -17.17 -13.07 6.67
N ILE A 55 -17.29 -13.92 7.67
CA ILE A 55 -17.78 -13.43 8.96
C ILE A 55 -16.61 -12.64 9.56
N ASP A 56 -16.56 -11.33 9.34
CA ASP A 56 -15.88 -10.43 10.27
C ASP A 56 -16.73 -10.45 11.55
N VAL A 57 -16.39 -11.36 12.46
CA VAL A 57 -17.05 -11.47 13.77
C VAL A 57 -16.68 -10.23 14.58
N TYR A 58 -17.48 -9.18 14.50
CA TYR A 58 -17.58 -8.19 15.56
C TYR A 58 -18.41 -8.82 16.68
N HIS A 59 -17.76 -9.41 17.68
CA HIS A 59 -18.45 -9.79 18.91
C HIS A 59 -18.83 -8.51 19.67
N ILE A 60 -20.12 -8.18 19.65
CA ILE A 60 -20.73 -7.27 20.63
C ILE A 60 -21.16 -8.15 21.81
N THR A 61 -20.52 -8.00 22.97
CA THR A 61 -21.04 -8.52 24.24
C THR A 61 -21.89 -7.45 24.92
N TYR A 62 -23.18 -7.71 25.10
CA TYR A 62 -23.99 -7.05 26.14
C TYR A 62 -24.88 -8.08 26.84
N GLU A 63 -24.92 -7.97 28.17
CA GLU A 63 -25.77 -8.71 29.10
C GLU A 63 -27.24 -8.28 28.96
N PHE A 64 -28.16 -9.21 29.27
CA PHE A 64 -29.58 -9.17 28.96
C PHE A 64 -30.38 -8.12 29.76
N ASP A 65 -31.31 -7.42 29.08
CA ASP A 65 -32.73 -7.48 29.47
C ASP A 65 -33.69 -7.02 28.34
N SER A 66 -34.60 -7.93 27.98
CA SER A 66 -35.85 -7.75 27.23
C SER A 66 -35.86 -7.15 25.79
N ALA A 67 -36.21 -8.05 24.86
CA ALA A 67 -37.11 -7.90 23.71
C ALA A 67 -36.59 -7.25 22.38
N TYR A 68 -36.67 -8.11 21.34
CA TYR A 68 -36.50 -7.89 19.89
C TYR A 68 -35.07 -7.78 19.34
N VAL A 69 -34.50 -8.94 19.02
CA VAL A 69 -33.28 -9.07 18.18
C VAL A 69 -33.71 -9.12 16.71
N TYR A 70 -33.46 -8.05 15.96
CA TYR A 70 -33.34 -8.15 14.50
C TYR A 70 -31.98 -8.78 14.20
N LEU A 71 -31.99 -10.02 13.72
CA LEU A 71 -30.79 -10.69 13.23
C LEU A 71 -30.50 -10.15 11.83
N ASP A 72 -29.82 -9.01 11.74
CA ASP A 72 -29.33 -8.51 10.45
C ASP A 72 -28.08 -9.33 10.08
N MET A 73 -28.30 -10.39 9.30
CA MET A 73 -27.22 -11.16 8.69
C MET A 73 -26.55 -10.31 7.63
N GLY A 74 -25.55 -9.52 8.02
CA GLY A 74 -24.60 -8.89 7.11
C GLY A 74 -23.90 -9.96 6.28
N ILE A 75 -24.45 -10.26 5.10
CA ILE A 75 -23.83 -11.14 4.11
C ILE A 75 -22.58 -10.45 3.60
N ASP A 76 -21.45 -11.07 3.88
CA ASP A 76 -20.17 -10.46 3.64
C ASP A 76 -19.74 -10.52 2.16
N ILE A 77 -19.43 -9.34 1.63
CA ILE A 77 -19.48 -8.95 0.22
C ILE A 77 -18.27 -9.42 -0.61
N VAL A 78 -17.29 -10.13 -0.04
CA VAL A 78 -16.16 -10.66 -0.83
C VAL A 78 -16.60 -11.79 -1.77
N SER A 79 -17.61 -12.58 -1.36
CA SER A 79 -18.18 -13.70 -2.12
C SER A 79 -18.89 -13.28 -3.41
N ALA A 80 -19.79 -12.30 -3.31
CA ALA A 80 -20.50 -11.73 -4.45
C ALA A 80 -19.54 -11.05 -5.46
N LYS A 81 -18.37 -10.58 -5.01
CA LYS A 81 -17.40 -9.84 -5.82
C LYS A 81 -16.62 -10.71 -6.80
N ALA A 82 -16.17 -11.92 -6.46
CA ALA A 82 -15.38 -12.72 -7.40
C ALA A 82 -16.17 -13.10 -8.65
N THR A 83 -17.41 -13.55 -8.47
CA THR A 83 -18.32 -13.90 -9.56
C THR A 83 -18.72 -12.68 -10.39
N ALA A 84 -19.08 -11.55 -9.74
CA ALA A 84 -19.41 -10.32 -10.45
C ALA A 84 -18.24 -9.79 -11.27
N ASN A 85 -17.03 -9.73 -10.68
CA ASN A 85 -15.83 -9.30 -11.38
C ASN A 85 -15.48 -10.22 -12.54
N ALA A 86 -15.65 -11.54 -12.40
CA ALA A 86 -15.45 -12.48 -13.50
C ALA A 86 -16.45 -12.25 -14.64
N LYS A 87 -17.75 -12.07 -14.34
CA LYS A 87 -18.79 -11.77 -15.34
C LYS A 87 -18.48 -10.49 -16.10
N GLU A 88 -18.18 -9.40 -15.39
CA GLU A 88 -17.79 -8.12 -16.00
C GLU A 88 -16.52 -8.22 -16.84
N SER A 89 -15.50 -8.94 -16.35
CA SER A 89 -14.26 -9.14 -17.09
C SER A 89 -14.47 -9.98 -18.35
N ILE A 90 -15.32 -11.02 -18.31
CA ILE A 90 -15.71 -11.78 -19.50
C ILE A 90 -16.45 -10.87 -20.49
N ALA A 91 -17.40 -10.06 -20.01
CA ALA A 91 -18.14 -9.11 -20.84
C ALA A 91 -17.23 -8.02 -21.46
N TRP A 92 -16.16 -7.64 -20.76
CA TRP A 92 -15.13 -6.73 -21.27
C TRP A 92 -14.29 -7.34 -22.41
N GLY A 93 -14.14 -8.67 -22.43
CA GLY A 93 -13.33 -9.41 -23.39
C GLY A 93 -12.14 -10.16 -22.79
N THR A 94 -11.98 -10.18 -21.46
CA THR A 94 -10.91 -10.94 -20.80
C THR A 94 -11.09 -12.44 -21.07
N ASN A 95 -10.02 -13.10 -21.51
CA ASN A 95 -9.98 -14.55 -21.73
C ASN A 95 -9.84 -15.31 -20.39
N ILE A 96 -10.93 -15.35 -19.61
CA ILE A 96 -11.00 -16.19 -18.40
C ILE A 96 -11.20 -17.64 -18.82
N VAL A 97 -10.28 -18.52 -18.39
CA VAL A 97 -10.26 -19.94 -18.79
C VAL A 97 -10.72 -20.90 -17.69
N GLY A 98 -11.03 -20.39 -16.49
CA GLY A 98 -11.46 -21.16 -15.34
C GLY A 98 -11.09 -20.51 -14.02
N GLY A 99 -11.13 -21.29 -12.96
CA GLY A 99 -10.71 -20.83 -11.64
C GLY A 99 -10.35 -21.95 -10.69
N VAL A 100 -9.94 -21.56 -9.50
CA VAL A 100 -9.52 -22.45 -8.42
C VAL A 100 -10.40 -22.24 -7.21
N THR A 101 -10.86 -23.33 -6.62
CA THR A 101 -11.42 -23.36 -5.28
C THR A 101 -10.96 -24.64 -4.60
N PRO A 102 -10.26 -24.55 -3.44
CA PRO A 102 -9.69 -25.72 -2.79
C PRO A 102 -10.69 -26.86 -2.61
N GLY A 103 -10.30 -28.06 -3.03
CA GLY A 103 -11.10 -29.28 -2.90
C GLY A 103 -12.31 -29.41 -3.83
N LYS A 104 -12.55 -28.44 -4.74
CA LYS A 104 -13.66 -28.49 -5.70
C LYS A 104 -13.16 -28.84 -7.10
N ASN A 105 -13.92 -29.69 -7.80
CA ASN A 105 -13.75 -29.97 -9.22
C ASN A 105 -15.13 -29.88 -9.88
N THR A 106 -15.51 -28.67 -10.31
CA THR A 106 -16.87 -28.34 -10.74
C THR A 106 -16.84 -27.37 -11.93
N GLU A 107 -17.99 -26.80 -12.28
CA GLU A 107 -18.09 -25.71 -13.23
C GLU A 107 -18.66 -24.46 -12.54
N HIS A 108 -18.28 -23.27 -13.01
CA HIS A 108 -18.86 -22.00 -12.62
C HIS A 108 -18.77 -21.02 -13.79
N LEU A 109 -19.84 -20.32 -14.10
CA LEU A 109 -19.95 -19.44 -15.29
C LEU A 109 -19.62 -20.14 -16.62
N GLY A 110 -19.91 -21.45 -16.75
CA GLY A 110 -19.56 -22.21 -17.97
C GLY A 110 -18.07 -22.60 -18.05
N LEU A 111 -17.29 -22.38 -16.99
CA LEU A 111 -15.84 -22.56 -16.97
C LEU A 111 -15.40 -23.52 -15.86
N PRO A 112 -14.30 -24.28 -16.05
CA PRO A 112 -13.84 -25.28 -15.08
C PRO A 112 -13.35 -24.63 -13.79
N VAL A 113 -13.75 -25.23 -12.66
CA VAL A 113 -13.25 -24.96 -11.31
C VAL A 113 -12.38 -26.13 -10.91
N LEU A 114 -11.10 -25.88 -10.65
CA LEU A 114 -10.12 -26.91 -10.31
C LEU A 114 -9.71 -26.82 -8.83
N PRO A 115 -9.24 -27.93 -8.22
CA PRO A 115 -8.99 -27.97 -6.78
C PRO A 115 -7.68 -27.31 -6.35
N SER A 116 -6.76 -27.02 -7.29
CA SER A 116 -5.48 -26.34 -7.02
C SER A 116 -4.98 -25.52 -8.22
N VAL A 117 -4.13 -24.53 -7.95
CA VAL A 117 -3.46 -23.73 -9.00
C VAL A 117 -2.51 -24.59 -9.83
N ARG A 118 -1.83 -25.57 -9.21
CA ARG A 118 -0.97 -26.52 -9.94
C ARG A 118 -1.74 -27.30 -11.01
N GLU A 119 -2.93 -27.80 -10.68
CA GLU A 119 -3.78 -28.50 -11.64
C GLU A 119 -4.29 -27.55 -12.73
N ALA A 120 -4.64 -26.31 -12.37
CA ALA A 120 -4.99 -25.28 -13.34
C ALA A 120 -3.83 -24.94 -14.29
N MET A 121 -2.59 -24.89 -13.81
CA MET A 121 -1.40 -24.72 -14.66
C MET A 121 -1.23 -25.87 -15.65
N GLN A 122 -1.49 -27.10 -15.25
CA GLN A 122 -1.39 -28.27 -16.12
C GLN A 122 -2.50 -28.33 -17.19
N LYS A 123 -3.75 -28.12 -16.77
CA LYS A 123 -4.94 -28.29 -17.63
C LYS A 123 -5.28 -27.04 -18.43
N LEU A 124 -5.27 -25.88 -17.76
CA LEU A 124 -5.72 -24.61 -18.33
C LEU A 124 -4.58 -23.73 -18.81
N LYS A 125 -3.33 -24.00 -18.41
CA LYS A 125 -2.12 -23.24 -18.81
C LYS A 125 -2.35 -21.70 -18.83
N PRO A 126 -2.80 -21.10 -17.71
CA PRO A 126 -3.01 -19.67 -17.63
C PRO A 126 -1.68 -18.90 -17.66
N HIS A 127 -1.74 -17.68 -18.17
CA HIS A 127 -0.65 -16.70 -18.11
C HIS A 127 -0.76 -15.82 -16.86
N ALA A 128 -1.96 -15.71 -16.27
CA ALA A 128 -2.20 -14.89 -15.11
C ALA A 128 -3.26 -15.47 -14.17
N THR A 129 -3.21 -15.06 -12.90
CA THR A 129 -4.23 -15.33 -11.90
C THR A 129 -4.68 -14.07 -11.17
N GLY A 130 -5.99 -13.90 -11.01
CA GLY A 130 -6.58 -12.90 -10.11
C GLY A 130 -6.99 -13.56 -8.79
N ILE A 131 -6.56 -13.00 -7.67
CA ILE A 131 -6.81 -13.54 -6.33
C ILE A 131 -7.92 -12.75 -5.65
N TYR A 132 -9.12 -13.35 -5.54
CA TYR A 132 -10.31 -12.76 -4.94
C TYR A 132 -10.74 -13.55 -3.70
N VAL A 133 -9.84 -13.62 -2.73
CA VAL A 133 -10.08 -14.26 -1.43
C VAL A 133 -9.95 -13.23 -0.30
N ALA A 134 -10.39 -13.60 0.90
CA ALA A 134 -10.29 -12.73 2.08
C ALA A 134 -8.82 -12.44 2.45
N ALA A 135 -8.59 -11.35 3.20
CA ALA A 135 -7.26 -10.93 3.63
C ALA A 135 -6.45 -12.06 4.31
N HIS A 136 -7.08 -12.82 5.21
CA HIS A 136 -6.44 -13.94 5.91
C HIS A 136 -6.13 -15.16 5.02
N GLN A 137 -6.73 -15.25 3.84
CA GLN A 137 -6.51 -16.33 2.87
C GLN A 137 -5.55 -15.92 1.75
N ALA A 138 -5.41 -14.61 1.51
CA ALA A 138 -4.65 -14.08 0.39
C ALA A 138 -3.16 -14.47 0.41
N PRO A 139 -2.44 -14.50 1.56
CA PRO A 139 -1.05 -14.97 1.58
C PRO A 139 -0.87 -16.37 0.99
N ALA A 140 -1.66 -17.34 1.47
CA ALA A 140 -1.58 -18.72 1.00
C ALA A 140 -1.92 -18.84 -0.50
N ALA A 141 -2.90 -18.07 -0.99
CA ALA A 141 -3.26 -18.05 -2.41
C ALA A 141 -2.16 -17.43 -3.31
N ILE A 142 -1.45 -16.41 -2.81
CA ILE A 142 -0.30 -15.81 -3.51
C ILE A 142 0.84 -16.83 -3.56
N GLU A 143 1.14 -17.48 -2.43
CA GLU A 143 2.19 -18.48 -2.32
C GLU A 143 1.94 -19.70 -3.22
N GLU A 144 0.70 -20.19 -3.27
CA GLU A 144 0.30 -21.30 -4.15
C GLU A 144 0.53 -20.93 -5.63
N ALA A 145 0.22 -19.69 -6.02
CA ALA A 145 0.46 -19.21 -7.38
C ALA A 145 1.94 -19.05 -7.72
N ILE A 146 2.76 -18.61 -6.77
CA ILE A 146 4.21 -18.54 -6.93
C ILE A 146 4.79 -19.95 -7.06
N GLU A 147 4.39 -20.89 -6.21
CA GLU A 147 4.86 -22.29 -6.26
C GLU A 147 4.45 -22.99 -7.56
N ALA A 148 3.27 -22.66 -8.10
CA ALA A 148 2.80 -23.16 -9.38
C ALA A 148 3.42 -22.43 -10.60
N GLU A 149 4.29 -21.45 -10.37
CA GLU A 149 4.95 -20.63 -11.40
C GLU A 149 3.96 -19.89 -12.33
N VAL A 150 2.82 -19.42 -11.80
CA VAL A 150 1.89 -18.59 -12.59
C VAL A 150 2.62 -17.29 -12.98
N PRO A 151 2.71 -16.92 -14.27
CA PRO A 151 3.56 -15.79 -14.68
C PRO A 151 3.16 -14.45 -14.08
N LEU A 152 1.87 -14.13 -14.03
CA LEU A 152 1.35 -12.93 -13.39
C LEU A 152 0.35 -13.27 -12.28
N VAL A 153 0.58 -12.76 -11.08
CA VAL A 153 -0.28 -12.90 -9.91
C VAL A 153 -0.81 -11.52 -9.54
N VAL A 154 -2.13 -11.35 -9.52
CA VAL A 154 -2.79 -10.07 -9.19
C VAL A 154 -3.59 -10.26 -7.91
N ALA A 155 -3.13 -9.65 -6.82
CA ALA A 155 -3.74 -9.73 -5.50
C ALA A 155 -4.49 -8.43 -5.17
N VAL A 156 -5.80 -8.54 -4.93
CA VAL A 156 -6.66 -7.38 -4.69
C VAL A 156 -7.03 -7.17 -3.23
N ALA A 157 -6.78 -8.16 -2.38
CA ALA A 157 -7.13 -8.10 -0.97
C ALA A 157 -6.35 -6.99 -0.25
N GLU A 158 -7.06 -6.22 0.56
CA GLU A 158 -6.49 -5.24 1.48
C GLU A 158 -6.30 -5.89 2.86
N HIS A 159 -5.54 -5.23 3.74
CA HIS A 159 -5.31 -5.69 5.11
C HIS A 159 -4.60 -7.06 5.21
N ILE A 160 -3.67 -7.34 4.29
CA ILE A 160 -2.75 -8.47 4.45
C ILE A 160 -1.69 -8.09 5.47
N PRO A 161 -1.38 -8.95 6.47
CA PRO A 161 -0.35 -8.66 7.45
C PRO A 161 1.02 -8.39 6.79
N VAL A 162 1.72 -7.37 7.26
CA VAL A 162 2.97 -6.89 6.66
C VAL A 162 4.09 -7.95 6.71
N HIS A 163 4.09 -8.80 7.74
CA HIS A 163 5.03 -9.92 7.86
C HIS A 163 4.73 -11.06 6.88
N ASP A 164 3.48 -11.23 6.48
CA ASP A 164 3.13 -12.15 5.38
C ASP A 164 3.61 -11.59 4.03
N LEU A 165 3.47 -10.26 3.80
CA LEU A 165 4.03 -9.62 2.62
C LEU A 165 5.56 -9.69 2.56
N LEU A 166 6.27 -9.46 3.68
CA LEU A 166 7.73 -9.60 3.75
C LEU A 166 8.18 -11.02 3.37
N ARG A 167 7.45 -12.03 3.86
CA ARG A 167 7.70 -13.44 3.54
C ARG A 167 7.45 -13.74 2.06
N ILE A 168 6.35 -13.25 1.49
CA ILE A 168 6.03 -13.37 0.07
C ILE A 168 7.10 -12.71 -0.80
N HIS A 169 7.56 -11.52 -0.44
CA HIS A 169 8.63 -10.83 -1.16
C HIS A 169 9.96 -11.59 -1.09
N SER A 170 10.28 -12.21 0.05
CA SER A 170 11.43 -13.12 0.15
C SER A 170 11.31 -14.29 -0.84
N MET A 171 10.12 -14.91 -0.95
CA MET A 171 9.86 -15.96 -1.95
C MET A 171 10.02 -15.45 -3.38
N LEU A 172 9.44 -14.29 -3.71
CA LEU A 172 9.52 -13.69 -5.03
C LEU A 172 10.98 -13.45 -5.48
N HIS A 173 11.88 -13.08 -4.56
CA HIS A 173 13.30 -12.88 -4.84
C HIS A 173 14.09 -14.17 -5.12
N THR A 174 13.54 -15.34 -4.78
CA THR A 174 14.18 -16.64 -5.05
C THR A 174 13.89 -17.19 -6.44
N GLN A 175 13.02 -16.54 -7.21
CA GLN A 175 12.47 -17.07 -8.46
C GLN A 175 12.43 -16.01 -9.58
N SER A 176 12.08 -16.44 -10.79
CA SER A 176 12.10 -15.63 -12.02
C SER A 176 10.96 -15.91 -12.99
N LYS A 177 9.86 -16.47 -12.49
CA LYS A 177 8.66 -16.87 -13.24
C LYS A 177 7.47 -15.99 -12.94
N SER A 178 7.16 -15.76 -11.67
CA SER A 178 5.96 -15.06 -11.20
C SER A 178 6.26 -13.59 -10.90
N ARG A 179 5.36 -12.70 -11.33
CA ARG A 179 5.30 -11.28 -11.00
C ARG A 179 4.06 -11.02 -10.15
N LEU A 180 4.20 -10.27 -9.06
CA LEU A 180 3.07 -9.85 -8.22
C LEU A 180 2.65 -8.41 -8.57
N VAL A 181 1.36 -8.19 -8.80
CA VAL A 181 0.70 -6.87 -8.81
C VAL A 181 -0.19 -6.81 -7.57
N GLY A 182 -0.04 -5.76 -6.78
CA GLY A 182 -0.62 -5.67 -5.44
C GLY A 182 0.34 -6.17 -4.34
N ALA A 183 -0.15 -6.57 -3.15
CA ALA A 183 -1.56 -6.63 -2.75
C ALA A 183 -2.22 -5.24 -2.59
N ASN A 184 -3.44 -5.17 -2.06
CA ASN A 184 -4.19 -3.92 -1.87
C ASN A 184 -4.22 -3.08 -3.15
N SER A 185 -4.57 -3.72 -4.27
CA SER A 185 -4.52 -3.12 -5.60
C SER A 185 -5.85 -3.28 -6.33
N PRO A 186 -6.27 -2.27 -7.12
CA PRO A 186 -7.39 -2.43 -8.05
C PRO A 186 -7.12 -3.44 -9.17
N GLY A 187 -5.86 -3.85 -9.33
CA GLY A 187 -5.38 -4.78 -10.34
C GLY A 187 -4.76 -4.10 -11.55
N ILE A 188 -4.76 -4.81 -12.69
CA ILE A 188 -4.17 -4.38 -13.96
C ILE A 188 -5.21 -4.50 -15.09
N ILE A 189 -5.24 -3.52 -15.99
CA ILE A 189 -6.18 -3.48 -17.12
C ILE A 189 -5.51 -2.92 -18.37
N SER A 190 -5.50 -3.71 -19.45
CA SER A 190 -5.20 -3.26 -20.81
C SER A 190 -6.50 -2.91 -21.50
N ALA A 191 -6.73 -1.62 -21.74
CA ALA A 191 -7.95 -1.17 -22.39
C ALA A 191 -7.92 -1.46 -23.89
N VAL A 192 -6.75 -1.30 -24.55
CA VAL A 192 -6.55 -1.68 -25.95
C VAL A 192 -6.64 -3.19 -26.13
N GLY A 193 -5.99 -3.96 -25.26
CA GLY A 193 -6.00 -5.41 -25.29
C GLY A 193 -7.27 -6.07 -24.75
N ARG A 194 -8.26 -5.29 -24.28
CA ARG A 194 -9.53 -5.79 -23.70
C ARG A 194 -9.32 -6.86 -22.62
N CYS A 195 -8.33 -6.65 -21.76
CA CYS A 195 -7.99 -7.59 -20.69
C CYS A 195 -7.98 -6.87 -19.34
N ARG A 196 -8.85 -7.30 -18.42
CA ARG A 196 -8.97 -6.82 -17.04
C ARG A 196 -8.72 -7.96 -16.06
N ILE A 197 -7.77 -7.76 -15.14
CA ILE A 197 -7.55 -8.60 -13.97
C ILE A 197 -7.59 -7.69 -12.74
N GLY A 198 -8.72 -7.67 -12.04
CA GLY A 198 -8.99 -6.74 -10.95
C GLY A 198 -10.46 -6.35 -10.89
N PHE A 199 -10.74 -5.22 -10.24
CA PHE A 199 -12.09 -4.70 -10.01
C PHE A 199 -12.28 -3.27 -10.53
N GLN A 200 -11.50 -2.85 -11.53
CA GLN A 200 -11.57 -1.49 -12.08
C GLN A 200 -12.96 -1.19 -12.67
N PRO A 201 -13.54 0.00 -12.44
CA PRO A 201 -14.87 0.38 -12.92
C PRO A 201 -14.88 0.62 -14.43
N LEU A 202 -15.22 -0.43 -15.19
CA LEU A 202 -15.13 -0.48 -16.65
C LEU A 202 -15.77 0.70 -17.42
N PRO A 203 -16.92 1.27 -17.01
CA PRO A 203 -17.54 2.38 -17.75
C PRO A 203 -16.67 3.63 -17.92
N CYS A 204 -15.63 3.80 -17.09
CA CYS A 204 -14.72 4.95 -17.18
C CYS A 204 -13.59 4.77 -18.22
N PHE A 205 -13.34 3.52 -18.64
CA PHE A 205 -12.20 3.16 -19.48
C PHE A 205 -12.55 3.25 -20.96
N MET A 206 -11.59 3.75 -21.73
CA MET A 206 -11.67 3.84 -23.19
C MET A 206 -10.30 3.43 -23.76
N PRO A 207 -10.22 2.51 -24.75
CA PRO A 207 -8.97 2.24 -25.45
C PRO A 207 -8.33 3.54 -25.96
N GLY A 208 -7.03 3.70 -25.76
CA GLY A 208 -6.32 4.91 -26.13
C GLY A 208 -4.84 4.81 -25.81
N ARG A 209 -4.22 5.97 -25.58
CA ARG A 209 -2.76 6.14 -25.70
C ARG A 209 -2.02 6.49 -24.42
N VAL A 210 -2.71 6.52 -23.28
CA VAL A 210 -2.12 6.91 -21.99
C VAL A 210 -1.89 5.70 -21.09
N GLY A 211 -0.64 5.44 -20.74
CA GLY A 211 -0.28 4.46 -19.71
C GLY A 211 -0.43 5.08 -18.32
N ILE A 212 -1.02 4.35 -17.37
CA ILE A 212 -1.24 4.85 -16.00
C ILE A 212 -0.66 3.87 -14.98
N VAL A 213 0.16 4.36 -14.06
CA VAL A 213 0.62 3.58 -12.90
C VAL A 213 0.29 4.33 -11.61
N ALA A 214 -0.32 3.63 -10.65
CA ALA A 214 -0.86 4.25 -9.45
C ALA A 214 -0.73 3.39 -8.21
N LYS A 215 -0.41 4.00 -7.07
CA LYS A 215 -0.60 3.38 -5.74
C LYS A 215 -2.09 3.32 -5.36
N SER A 216 -2.82 4.40 -5.62
CA SER A 216 -4.24 4.54 -5.29
C SER A 216 -5.20 4.12 -6.41
N GLY A 217 -6.21 3.32 -6.07
CA GLY A 217 -7.30 2.95 -6.99
C GLY A 217 -8.19 4.12 -7.39
N THR A 218 -8.87 4.77 -6.43
CA THR A 218 -9.82 5.87 -6.72
C THR A 218 -9.16 7.05 -7.42
N LEU A 219 -7.94 7.41 -7.02
CA LEU A 219 -7.18 8.47 -7.68
C LEU A 219 -6.78 8.09 -9.12
N SER A 220 -6.50 6.81 -9.37
CA SER A 220 -6.30 6.31 -10.74
C SER A 220 -7.55 6.39 -11.60
N TYR A 221 -8.73 6.13 -11.03
CA TYR A 221 -9.99 6.19 -11.79
C TYR A 221 -10.38 7.63 -12.15
N GLU A 222 -10.05 8.59 -11.30
CA GLU A 222 -10.17 10.02 -11.65
C GLU A 222 -9.25 10.41 -12.81
N ALA A 223 -8.02 9.90 -12.84
CA ALA A 223 -7.10 10.11 -13.96
C ALA A 223 -7.57 9.43 -15.25
N VAL A 224 -8.11 8.21 -15.15
CA VAL A 224 -8.79 7.49 -16.25
C VAL A 224 -9.94 8.34 -16.77
N ALA A 225 -10.86 8.79 -15.91
CA ALA A 225 -12.00 9.59 -16.30
C ALA A 225 -11.57 10.93 -16.93
N SER A 226 -10.55 11.59 -16.39
CA SER A 226 -9.99 12.84 -16.93
C SER A 226 -9.39 12.64 -18.34
N THR A 227 -8.58 11.59 -18.53
CA THR A 227 -7.98 11.27 -19.84
C THR A 227 -8.99 10.78 -20.87
N THR A 228 -10.02 10.03 -20.45
CA THR A 228 -11.15 9.66 -21.30
C THR A 228 -11.94 10.89 -21.76
N ARG A 229 -12.31 11.81 -20.85
CA ARG A 229 -13.01 13.07 -21.20
C ARG A 229 -12.20 13.96 -22.16
N ALA A 230 -10.87 13.89 -22.08
CA ALA A 230 -9.99 14.62 -23.00
C ALA A 230 -9.84 13.95 -24.39
N GLY A 231 -10.45 12.78 -24.60
CA GLY A 231 -10.38 12.02 -25.84
C GLY A 231 -9.08 11.23 -26.02
N LEU A 232 -8.31 11.03 -24.95
CA LEU A 232 -7.00 10.36 -25.01
C LEU A 232 -7.09 8.85 -24.79
N GLY A 233 -8.01 8.42 -23.91
CA GLY A 233 -8.15 7.02 -23.48
C GLY A 233 -6.89 6.46 -22.82
N GLN A 234 -6.89 5.16 -22.53
CA GLN A 234 -5.83 4.46 -21.83
C GLN A 234 -5.29 3.29 -22.66
N SER A 235 -3.99 3.06 -22.58
CA SER A 235 -3.34 1.86 -23.12
C SER A 235 -3.41 0.74 -22.07
N LEU A 236 -2.56 0.86 -21.04
CA LEU A 236 -2.41 -0.06 -19.92
C LEU A 236 -2.44 0.72 -18.60
N CYS A 237 -3.24 0.27 -17.65
CA CYS A 237 -3.28 0.81 -16.29
C CYS A 237 -2.85 -0.25 -15.28
N ILE A 238 -1.86 0.08 -14.44
CA ILE A 238 -1.28 -0.80 -13.42
C ILE A 238 -1.52 -0.18 -12.04
N GLY A 239 -2.40 -0.81 -11.25
CA GLY A 239 -2.50 -0.54 -9.82
C GLY A 239 -1.35 -1.24 -9.10
N MET A 240 -0.37 -0.48 -8.61
CA MET A 240 0.69 -1.02 -7.75
C MET A 240 0.15 -1.50 -6.42
N GLY A 241 -0.83 -0.74 -5.88
CA GLY A 241 -1.44 -0.96 -4.58
C GLY A 241 -0.94 -0.02 -3.49
N GLY A 242 -1.71 0.08 -2.42
CA GLY A 242 -1.49 0.98 -1.28
C GLY A 242 -0.74 0.36 -0.09
N ASP A 243 -0.27 -0.88 -0.18
CA ASP A 243 0.46 -1.52 0.92
C ASP A 243 1.90 -0.98 1.06
N VAL A 244 2.50 -1.24 2.22
CA VAL A 244 3.91 -0.85 2.52
C VAL A 244 4.87 -1.45 1.49
N LEU A 245 4.59 -2.68 1.04
CA LEU A 245 5.39 -3.46 0.10
C LEU A 245 4.53 -3.75 -1.13
N ALA A 246 4.94 -3.23 -2.29
CA ALA A 246 4.24 -3.45 -3.54
C ALA A 246 4.99 -4.47 -4.41
N GLY A 247 4.31 -5.48 -4.93
CA GLY A 247 4.91 -6.48 -5.83
C GLY A 247 5.45 -5.91 -7.14
N THR A 248 4.89 -4.77 -7.59
CA THR A 248 5.27 -4.05 -8.81
C THR A 248 5.47 -2.59 -8.49
N ARG A 249 6.59 -2.01 -8.94
CA ARG A 249 6.99 -0.62 -8.65
C ARG A 249 6.74 0.32 -9.83
N PHE A 250 6.85 1.63 -9.59
CA PHE A 250 6.76 2.64 -10.65
C PHE A 250 7.78 2.39 -11.76
N VAL A 251 9.02 2.08 -11.38
CA VAL A 251 10.10 1.78 -12.34
C VAL A 251 9.76 0.56 -13.21
N ASP A 252 9.10 -0.45 -12.64
CA ASP A 252 8.69 -1.65 -13.38
C ASP A 252 7.64 -1.31 -14.45
N ALA A 253 6.63 -0.51 -14.07
CA ALA A 253 5.63 -0.02 -15.01
C ALA A 253 6.22 0.92 -16.07
N LEU A 254 7.15 1.80 -15.69
CA LEU A 254 7.83 2.72 -16.61
C LEU A 254 8.65 1.96 -17.67
N LYS A 255 9.33 0.87 -17.29
CA LYS A 255 10.02 -0.03 -18.23
C LYS A 255 9.06 -0.68 -19.23
N ILE A 256 7.82 -0.96 -18.83
CA ILE A 256 6.79 -1.44 -19.75
C ILE A 256 6.34 -0.33 -20.68
N PHE A 257 5.91 0.82 -20.13
CA PHE A 257 5.35 1.93 -20.89
C PHE A 257 6.33 2.53 -21.89
N GLU A 258 7.63 2.53 -21.59
CA GLU A 258 8.65 2.96 -22.54
C GLU A 258 8.59 2.18 -23.85
N HIS A 259 8.46 0.86 -23.75
CA HIS A 259 8.53 -0.09 -24.87
C HIS A 259 7.14 -0.60 -25.29
N ASP A 260 6.09 0.11 -24.91
CA ASP A 260 4.71 -0.20 -25.30
C ASP A 260 4.28 0.75 -26.41
N ASP A 261 4.03 0.21 -27.60
CA ASP A 261 3.72 1.01 -28.80
C ASP A 261 2.34 1.68 -28.71
N ASP A 262 1.42 1.11 -27.91
CA ASP A 262 0.11 1.71 -27.62
C ASP A 262 0.23 2.90 -26.65
N THR A 263 1.34 3.03 -25.91
CA THR A 263 1.53 4.11 -24.95
C THR A 263 2.30 5.27 -25.57
N GLU A 264 1.65 6.44 -25.68
CA GLU A 264 2.27 7.69 -26.13
C GLU A 264 2.54 8.69 -25.00
N GLY A 265 1.79 8.60 -23.89
CA GLY A 265 1.96 9.44 -22.71
C GLY A 265 1.77 8.65 -21.42
N ILE A 266 2.39 9.10 -20.32
CA ILE A 266 2.42 8.35 -19.06
C ILE A 266 1.89 9.22 -17.92
N VAL A 267 0.99 8.66 -17.11
CA VAL A 267 0.52 9.23 -15.85
C VAL A 267 1.04 8.41 -14.68
N LEU A 268 1.68 9.08 -13.72
CA LEU A 268 2.17 8.50 -12.47
C LEU A 268 1.40 9.07 -11.28
N ILE A 269 0.84 8.21 -10.44
CA ILE A 269 0.03 8.62 -9.29
C ILE A 269 0.65 8.05 -8.03
N GLY A 270 1.38 8.91 -7.32
CA GLY A 270 2.05 8.59 -6.07
C GLY A 270 1.34 9.18 -4.85
N GLU A 271 1.90 8.87 -3.69
CA GLU A 271 1.44 9.37 -2.40
C GLU A 271 2.60 9.40 -1.39
N ILE A 272 2.35 9.91 -0.18
CA ILE A 272 3.30 9.87 0.93
C ILE A 272 3.77 8.43 1.25
N GLY A 273 4.98 8.31 1.80
CA GLY A 273 5.54 7.04 2.27
C GLY A 273 6.43 6.32 1.25
N GLY A 274 7.60 5.86 1.69
CA GLY A 274 8.58 5.20 0.86
C GLY A 274 9.29 6.09 -0.17
N ASP A 275 10.18 5.46 -0.93
CA ASP A 275 11.11 6.10 -1.87
C ASP A 275 10.77 5.83 -3.35
N ALA A 276 9.68 5.13 -3.64
CA ALA A 276 9.34 4.65 -4.98
C ALA A 276 9.25 5.78 -6.03
N GLU A 277 8.72 6.94 -5.65
CA GLU A 277 8.65 8.12 -6.53
C GLU A 277 10.02 8.76 -6.78
N MET A 278 10.95 8.65 -5.81
CA MET A 278 12.33 9.10 -5.95
C MET A 278 13.09 8.21 -6.94
N GLU A 279 12.95 6.89 -6.81
CA GLU A 279 13.49 5.91 -7.75
C GLU A 279 12.95 6.12 -9.17
N ALA A 280 11.64 6.40 -9.29
CA ALA A 280 11.00 6.70 -10.55
C ALA A 280 11.60 7.96 -11.19
N ALA A 281 11.82 9.03 -10.42
CA ALA A 281 12.44 10.24 -10.93
C ALA A 281 13.87 10.00 -11.44
N ASP A 282 14.65 9.17 -10.75
CA ASP A 282 16.02 8.82 -11.15
C ASP A 282 16.03 8.01 -12.44
N TRP A 283 15.14 7.03 -12.54
CA TRP A 283 14.93 6.28 -13.77
C TRP A 283 14.48 7.18 -14.93
N ILE A 284 13.57 8.13 -14.69
CA ILE A 284 13.06 9.07 -15.71
C ILE A 284 14.18 9.98 -16.23
N LYS A 285 15.10 10.44 -15.37
CA LYS A 285 16.26 11.22 -15.80
C LYS A 285 17.14 10.42 -16.76
N GLU A 286 17.43 9.17 -16.43
CA GLU A 286 18.22 8.30 -17.31
C GLU A 286 17.48 7.95 -18.61
N TYR A 287 16.17 7.69 -18.54
CA TYR A 287 15.31 7.51 -19.71
C TYR A 287 15.37 8.71 -20.67
N ARG A 288 15.23 9.93 -20.15
CA ARG A 288 15.28 11.16 -20.95
C ARG A 288 16.65 11.42 -21.56
N LYS A 289 17.74 11.01 -20.90
CA LYS A 289 19.11 11.11 -21.46
C LYS A 289 19.31 10.15 -22.63
N ARG A 290 18.80 8.92 -22.52
CA ARG A 290 19.02 7.86 -23.52
C ARG A 290 18.00 7.81 -24.64
N SER A 291 16.82 8.43 -24.47
CA SER A 291 15.77 8.47 -25.49
C SER A 291 15.83 9.77 -26.26
N LEU A 292 15.90 9.69 -27.60
CA LEU A 292 15.85 10.86 -28.49
C LEU A 292 14.49 11.57 -28.45
N ASN A 293 13.43 10.84 -28.14
CA ASN A 293 12.08 11.38 -28.07
C ASN A 293 11.32 10.70 -26.91
N PRO A 294 11.60 11.08 -25.65
CA PRO A 294 10.97 10.45 -24.50
C PRO A 294 9.46 10.72 -24.49
N LYS A 295 8.67 9.72 -24.10
CA LYS A 295 7.23 9.84 -23.90
C LYS A 295 6.96 10.87 -22.78
N PRO A 296 6.05 11.83 -22.96
CA PRO A 296 5.72 12.79 -21.91
C PRO A 296 5.15 12.10 -20.66
N ILE A 297 5.51 12.64 -19.50
CA ILE A 297 5.10 12.11 -18.20
C ILE A 297 4.48 13.23 -17.36
N SER A 298 3.31 12.96 -16.79
CA SER A 298 2.66 13.80 -15.79
C SER A 298 2.43 13.02 -14.50
N ALA A 299 2.46 13.69 -13.35
CA ALA A 299 2.24 13.04 -12.06
C ALA A 299 1.46 13.88 -11.06
N VAL A 300 0.89 13.21 -10.07
CA VAL A 300 0.34 13.80 -8.83
C VAL A 300 0.89 13.02 -7.65
N ILE A 301 1.19 13.71 -6.55
CA ILE A 301 1.57 13.12 -5.27
C ILE A 301 0.54 13.54 -4.24
N GLY A 302 -0.22 12.56 -3.72
CA GLY A 302 -1.15 12.80 -2.62
C GLY A 302 -0.45 12.86 -1.27
N GLY A 303 -0.96 13.68 -0.37
CA GLY A 303 -0.58 13.70 1.04
C GLY A 303 0.41 14.79 1.41
N VAL A 304 0.27 15.99 0.84
CA VAL A 304 1.09 17.15 1.21
C VAL A 304 0.67 17.72 2.56
N ASN A 305 -0.64 17.72 2.85
CA ASN A 305 -1.25 18.34 4.03
C ASN A 305 -1.82 17.30 5.01
N VAL A 306 -1.23 16.10 5.03
CA VAL A 306 -1.65 15.02 5.93
C VAL A 306 -1.11 15.21 7.35
N ALA A 307 -1.75 14.53 8.31
CA ALA A 307 -1.28 14.51 9.68
C ALA A 307 0.07 13.75 9.80
N PRO A 308 1.14 14.37 10.32
CA PRO A 308 2.43 13.70 10.47
C PRO A 308 2.35 12.47 11.38
N GLY A 309 3.08 11.40 11.04
CA GLY A 309 3.15 10.17 11.86
C GLY A 309 1.85 9.34 11.91
N ARG A 310 0.85 9.69 11.10
CA ARG A 310 -0.42 8.95 10.94
C ARG A 310 -0.40 8.14 9.64
N VAL A 311 -1.14 7.03 9.64
CA VAL A 311 -1.42 6.24 8.43
C VAL A 311 -2.65 6.82 7.76
N MET A 312 -2.50 7.34 6.54
CA MET A 312 -3.54 8.09 5.84
C MET A 312 -4.40 7.18 4.96
N GLY A 313 -5.15 6.28 5.60
CA GLY A 313 -5.96 5.27 4.92
C GLY A 313 -5.11 4.11 4.41
N HIS A 314 -4.43 4.21 3.27
CA HIS A 314 -3.62 3.08 2.77
C HIS A 314 -2.52 2.66 3.77
N ALA A 315 -2.27 1.36 3.90
CA ALA A 315 -1.31 0.82 4.87
C ALA A 315 0.12 1.36 4.67
N GLY A 316 0.50 1.69 3.42
CA GLY A 316 1.77 2.30 3.06
C GLY A 316 1.83 3.83 3.15
N ALA A 317 0.71 4.53 3.38
CA ALA A 317 0.61 5.99 3.35
C ALA A 317 1.05 6.63 4.69
N PHE A 318 2.31 6.39 5.06
CA PHE A 318 3.02 7.02 6.18
C PHE A 318 4.53 6.95 5.91
N THR A 319 5.33 7.78 6.59
CA THR A 319 6.79 7.81 6.46
C THR A 319 7.49 7.01 7.57
N LEU A 320 8.48 6.21 7.20
CA LEU A 320 9.47 5.65 8.14
C LEU A 320 10.63 6.63 8.36
N PRO A 321 11.47 6.45 9.40
CA PRO A 321 12.63 7.29 9.64
C PRO A 321 13.55 7.40 8.42
N GLY A 322 13.78 8.63 7.97
CA GLY A 322 14.64 8.95 6.81
C GLY A 322 13.94 8.96 5.46
N GLU A 323 12.64 8.62 5.39
CA GLU A 323 11.88 8.68 4.14
C GLU A 323 11.48 10.13 3.77
N PRO A 324 11.39 10.46 2.47
CA PRO A 324 11.02 11.77 1.99
C PRO A 324 9.54 12.05 2.22
N ASP A 325 9.23 13.31 2.54
CA ASP A 325 7.86 13.81 2.52
C ASP A 325 7.31 13.96 1.09
N ALA A 326 6.01 14.27 0.98
CA ALA A 326 5.35 14.44 -0.31
C ALA A 326 5.94 15.59 -1.15
N LEU A 327 6.37 16.69 -0.53
CA LEU A 327 6.94 17.84 -1.24
C LEU A 327 8.33 17.54 -1.82
N ALA A 328 9.15 16.78 -1.11
CA ALA A 328 10.43 16.27 -1.59
C ALA A 328 10.24 15.39 -2.82
N LYS A 329 9.23 14.51 -2.83
CA LYS A 329 8.86 13.70 -3.99
C LYS A 329 8.40 14.53 -5.18
N VAL A 330 7.51 15.50 -4.95
CA VAL A 330 7.04 16.46 -5.97
C VAL A 330 8.24 17.16 -6.62
N LYS A 331 9.12 17.74 -5.80
CA LYS A 331 10.32 18.43 -6.28
C LYS A 331 11.22 17.49 -7.07
N ARG A 332 11.46 16.27 -6.58
CA ARG A 332 12.34 15.30 -7.25
C ARG A 332 11.82 14.91 -8.65
N LEU A 333 10.50 14.72 -8.78
CA LEU A 333 9.86 14.44 -10.07
C LEU A 333 9.89 15.66 -11.00
N GLN A 334 9.67 16.88 -10.49
CA GLN A 334 9.82 18.11 -11.27
C GLN A 334 11.25 18.26 -11.81
N ASP A 335 12.26 18.01 -10.97
CA ASP A 335 13.68 18.03 -11.36
C ASP A 335 14.00 16.96 -12.41
N ALA A 336 13.19 15.91 -12.54
CA ALA A 336 13.26 14.89 -13.60
C ALA A 336 12.49 15.26 -14.88
N GLY A 337 11.90 16.45 -14.94
CA GLY A 337 11.13 16.94 -16.09
C GLY A 337 9.68 16.42 -16.14
N VAL A 338 9.16 15.87 -15.05
CA VAL A 338 7.76 15.42 -14.96
C VAL A 338 6.84 16.62 -14.72
N THR A 339 5.72 16.68 -15.44
CA THR A 339 4.71 17.72 -15.22
C THR A 339 3.82 17.36 -14.03
N ILE A 340 3.92 18.13 -12.95
CA ILE A 340 3.09 17.90 -11.76
C ILE A 340 1.74 18.61 -11.91
N VAL A 341 0.66 17.86 -11.70
CA VAL A 341 -0.69 18.39 -11.47
C VAL A 341 -1.01 18.29 -9.99
N ASN A 342 -1.85 19.19 -9.49
CA ASN A 342 -2.28 19.18 -8.10
C ASN A 342 -3.62 18.46 -7.85
N HIS A 343 -4.33 18.08 -8.92
CA HIS A 343 -5.58 17.32 -8.83
C HIS A 343 -5.74 16.43 -10.08
N PRO A 344 -6.21 15.17 -9.95
CA PRO A 344 -6.28 14.21 -11.06
C PRO A 344 -7.21 14.65 -12.19
N ALA A 345 -8.22 15.48 -11.89
CA ALA A 345 -9.11 16.05 -12.91
C ALA A 345 -8.34 16.83 -14.00
N LYS A 346 -7.12 17.31 -13.73
CA LYS A 346 -6.28 18.07 -14.66
C LYS A 346 -5.43 17.20 -15.60
N PHE A 347 -5.38 15.87 -15.41
CA PHE A 347 -4.51 15.01 -16.21
C PHE A 347 -4.84 15.03 -17.71
N GLY A 348 -6.12 15.04 -18.08
CA GLY A 348 -6.55 15.03 -19.48
C GLY A 348 -6.02 16.24 -20.25
N GLU A 349 -6.21 17.45 -19.71
CA GLU A 349 -5.72 18.69 -20.33
C GLU A 349 -4.20 18.77 -20.33
N ALA A 350 -3.55 18.42 -19.21
CA ALA A 350 -2.10 18.42 -19.10
C ALA A 350 -1.46 17.45 -20.10
N MET A 351 -1.98 16.23 -20.21
CA MET A 351 -1.47 15.23 -21.14
C MET A 351 -1.72 15.62 -22.60
N LYS A 352 -2.87 16.23 -22.92
CA LYS A 352 -3.15 16.74 -24.26
C LYS A 352 -2.14 17.81 -24.68
N ALA A 353 -1.82 18.73 -23.78
CA ALA A 353 -0.80 19.76 -24.03
C ALA A 353 0.60 19.14 -24.24
N LEU A 354 0.99 18.19 -23.39
CA LEU A 354 2.28 17.50 -23.48
C LEU A 354 2.44 16.71 -24.78
N LEU A 355 1.43 15.91 -25.15
CA LEU A 355 1.42 15.17 -26.42
C LEU A 355 1.52 16.13 -27.62
N GLY A 356 0.77 17.24 -27.57
CA GLY A 356 0.85 18.34 -28.54
C GLY A 356 2.26 18.87 -28.75
N SER A 357 2.97 19.15 -27.65
CA SER A 357 4.34 19.68 -27.68
C SER A 357 5.41 18.67 -28.10
N SER A 358 5.14 17.37 -27.99
CA SER A 358 6.11 16.30 -28.26
C SER A 358 6.03 15.74 -29.70
N GLY A 359 5.24 16.39 -30.57
CA GLY A 359 4.98 15.90 -31.94
C GLY A 359 4.09 14.66 -31.98
N ARG A 360 3.51 14.24 -30.85
CA ARG A 360 2.54 13.13 -30.71
C ARG A 360 1.09 13.63 -30.70
N ALA A 361 0.87 14.82 -31.27
CA ALA A 361 -0.49 15.32 -31.48
C ALA A 361 -1.18 14.42 -32.51
N SER A 362 -2.30 13.80 -32.15
CA SER A 362 -3.07 13.02 -33.11
C SER A 362 -3.63 13.90 -34.23
N SER A 363 -3.25 13.62 -35.47
CA SER A 363 -4.02 13.95 -36.68
C SER A 363 -4.96 12.76 -37.01
N GLY A 364 -6.06 12.58 -36.26
CA GLY A 364 -7.08 11.58 -36.65
C GLY A 364 -7.88 10.93 -35.52
N ALA A 365 -9.20 11.15 -35.60
CA ALA A 365 -10.34 10.40 -35.04
C ALA A 365 -10.37 10.12 -33.52
N ALA A 366 -10.72 11.15 -32.74
CA ALA A 366 -11.78 10.99 -31.74
C ALA A 366 -12.99 11.80 -32.26
N THR A 367 -14.13 11.15 -32.38
CA THR A 367 -15.38 11.72 -32.91
C THR A 367 -15.76 13.01 -32.17
N THR A 368 -16.22 13.97 -32.96
CA THR A 368 -16.59 15.34 -32.64
C THR A 368 -17.43 15.49 -31.36
N GLY A 369 -16.87 16.17 -30.37
CA GLY A 369 -17.58 16.82 -29.26
C GLY A 369 -17.03 18.24 -29.11
N ALA A 370 -17.88 19.23 -29.36
CA ALA A 370 -17.51 20.64 -29.45
C ALA A 370 -16.82 21.15 -28.17
N SER A 371 -15.63 21.73 -28.33
CA SER A 371 -14.88 22.39 -27.25
C SER A 371 -15.18 23.88 -27.23
N GLN A 372 -15.77 24.37 -26.13
CA GLN A 372 -15.73 25.79 -25.78
C GLN A 372 -14.37 26.11 -25.14
N ARG A 373 -13.62 27.02 -25.76
CA ARG A 373 -12.39 27.59 -25.21
C ARG A 373 -12.75 28.62 -24.13
N ARG A 374 -12.16 28.51 -22.94
CA ARG A 374 -11.91 29.67 -22.07
C ARG A 374 -10.46 29.67 -21.60
N GLY A 375 -9.86 30.86 -21.67
CA GLY A 375 -8.43 31.10 -21.60
C GLY A 375 -7.79 30.91 -20.22
N MET A 376 -6.50 30.58 -20.27
CA MET A 376 -5.62 30.46 -19.11
C MET A 376 -5.18 31.84 -18.62
N HIS A 377 -5.34 32.11 -17.33
CA HIS A 377 -4.60 33.15 -16.63
C HIS A 377 -3.48 32.49 -15.80
N MET A 378 -2.22 32.86 -16.08
CA MET A 378 -1.08 32.51 -15.25
C MET A 378 -1.12 33.32 -13.95
N MET A 379 -1.08 32.67 -12.79
CA MET A 379 -0.84 33.36 -11.50
C MET A 379 0.39 32.81 -10.77
N ARG A 380 1.38 33.71 -10.70
CA ARG A 380 2.26 34.11 -9.59
C ARG A 380 2.61 33.08 -8.49
N ARG A 381 3.93 32.82 -8.39
CA ARG A 381 4.63 32.17 -7.27
C ARG A 381 4.26 32.81 -5.91
N VAL A 382 3.74 32.01 -4.99
CA VAL A 382 3.74 32.29 -3.55
C VAL A 382 4.67 31.27 -2.89
N ARG A 383 5.60 31.76 -2.05
CA ARG A 383 6.44 30.91 -1.20
C ARG A 383 5.69 30.64 0.11
N PRO A 384 5.56 29.39 0.58
CA PRO A 384 5.08 29.14 1.93
C PRO A 384 6.23 29.29 2.94
N THR A 385 5.99 30.05 4.00
CA THR A 385 6.78 30.02 5.24
C THR A 385 6.02 29.19 6.26
N VAL A 386 6.68 28.20 6.87
CA VAL A 386 6.13 27.40 7.99
C VAL A 386 7.17 27.37 9.11
N GLN A 387 6.75 27.76 10.32
CA GLN A 387 7.41 27.43 11.59
C GLN A 387 6.62 26.30 12.28
N PRO A 388 7.27 25.36 12.98
CA PRO A 388 6.56 24.31 13.70
C PRO A 388 6.30 24.71 15.16
N PRO A 389 5.13 24.40 15.73
CA PRO A 389 5.01 24.14 17.15
C PRO A 389 4.94 22.63 17.39
N VAL A 390 5.82 22.17 18.27
CA VAL A 390 5.83 20.82 18.84
C VAL A 390 4.76 20.78 19.93
N SER A 391 3.82 19.82 19.86
CA SER A 391 3.01 19.44 21.02
C SER A 391 2.60 17.98 20.94
N ASN A 392 2.64 17.32 22.10
CA ASN A 392 2.30 15.92 22.32
C ASN A 392 0.79 15.73 22.16
N PHE A 393 0.38 14.99 21.14
CA PHE A 393 -0.99 14.50 20.99
C PHE A 393 -0.98 12.98 21.06
N ALA A 394 -2.09 12.40 21.53
CA ALA A 394 -2.31 10.97 21.51
C ALA A 394 -3.01 10.60 20.19
N PHE A 395 -2.55 9.53 19.55
CA PHE A 395 -2.77 9.26 18.13
C PHE A 395 -3.37 7.87 17.91
N GLN A 396 -4.55 7.77 17.29
CA GLN A 396 -5.03 6.52 16.74
C GLN A 396 -4.43 6.27 15.36
N LYS A 397 -3.92 5.08 15.13
CA LYS A 397 -3.16 4.74 13.93
C LYS A 397 -3.72 3.41 13.44
N ARG A 398 -3.88 3.24 12.12
CA ARG A 398 -4.12 1.90 11.54
C ARG A 398 -3.05 0.89 11.97
N ASN A 399 -1.91 1.35 12.48
CA ASN A 399 -0.96 0.50 13.17
C ASN A 399 -0.96 0.83 14.66
N LEU A 400 -0.98 -0.16 15.55
CA LEU A 400 -0.93 0.06 16.99
C LEU A 400 0.44 0.59 17.41
N TYR A 401 0.51 1.76 18.05
CA TYR A 401 1.69 2.19 18.77
C TYR A 401 1.46 2.10 20.26
N ILE A 402 2.32 1.35 20.95
CA ILE A 402 2.25 1.24 22.40
C ILE A 402 2.91 2.45 23.05
N ARG A 403 2.50 2.76 24.28
CA ARG A 403 3.14 3.82 25.07
C ARG A 403 4.62 3.50 25.30
N GLU A 404 5.45 4.54 25.39
CA GLU A 404 6.89 4.40 25.54
C GLU A 404 7.29 3.60 26.79
N ASN A 405 6.58 3.76 27.91
CA ASN A 405 6.85 3.00 29.12
C ASN A 405 6.65 1.48 28.93
N LEU A 406 5.62 1.08 28.17
CA LEU A 406 5.34 -0.32 27.81
C LEU A 406 6.37 -0.83 26.80
N ALA A 407 6.82 0.01 25.86
CA ALA A 407 7.94 -0.33 24.98
C ALA A 407 9.22 -0.57 25.78
N PHE A 408 9.49 0.22 26.83
CA PHE A 408 10.59 -0.03 27.74
C PHE A 408 10.41 -1.33 28.54
N ASP A 409 9.18 -1.71 28.94
CA ASP A 409 8.92 -3.00 29.57
C ASP A 409 9.32 -4.16 28.66
N LEU A 410 8.88 -4.15 27.39
CA LEU A 410 9.23 -5.17 26.40
C LEU A 410 10.75 -5.30 26.18
N LEU A 411 11.47 -4.18 26.27
CA LEU A 411 12.93 -4.14 26.22
C LEU A 411 13.58 -4.69 27.50
N ARG A 412 13.08 -4.32 28.68
CA ARG A 412 13.60 -4.78 29.97
C ARG A 412 13.42 -6.29 30.18
N GLU A 413 12.30 -6.85 29.74
CA GLU A 413 12.07 -8.30 29.72
C GLU A 413 13.14 -9.07 28.93
N ARG A 414 13.82 -8.40 28.00
CA ARG A 414 14.91 -8.93 27.17
C ARG A 414 16.30 -8.55 27.68
N GLY A 415 16.39 -8.00 28.89
CA GLY A 415 17.65 -7.59 29.51
C GLY A 415 18.25 -6.32 28.92
N ILE A 416 17.49 -5.52 28.16
CA ILE A 416 17.95 -4.23 27.64
C ILE A 416 17.74 -3.15 28.70
N ASN A 417 18.80 -2.37 28.96
CA ASN A 417 18.74 -1.23 29.86
C ASN A 417 17.94 -0.08 29.24
N ALA A 418 16.63 -0.04 29.53
CA ALA A 418 15.69 0.96 29.01
C ALA A 418 14.97 1.68 30.15
N SER A 419 15.09 3.00 30.19
CA SER A 419 14.36 3.86 31.14
C SER A 419 14.42 5.32 30.71
N GLU A 420 13.49 6.12 31.23
CA GLU A 420 13.54 7.57 31.10
C GLU A 420 14.92 8.12 31.47
N TYR A 421 15.29 9.20 30.78
CA TYR A 421 16.63 9.76 30.87
C TYR A 421 16.59 11.27 31.01
N SER A 422 17.05 11.73 32.16
CA SER A 422 17.25 13.14 32.50
C SER A 422 18.72 13.58 32.39
N GLY A 423 19.60 12.71 31.89
CA GLY A 423 21.04 12.97 31.82
C GLY A 423 21.50 13.72 30.57
N LYS A 424 22.81 13.95 30.48
CA LYS A 424 23.48 14.55 29.31
C LYS A 424 24.28 13.46 28.57
N GLY A 425 24.04 13.30 27.28
CA GLY A 425 24.76 12.36 26.42
C GLY A 425 24.29 12.47 24.97
N ARG A 426 25.17 12.16 24.01
CA ARG A 426 24.81 12.17 22.59
C ARG A 426 23.80 11.07 22.32
N LYS A 427 22.58 11.45 21.93
CA LYS A 427 21.54 10.52 21.51
C LYS A 427 21.85 10.02 20.11
N ARG A 428 21.58 8.74 19.88
CA ARG A 428 21.64 8.09 18.58
C ARG A 428 20.36 7.32 18.37
N MET A 429 19.93 7.19 17.11
CA MET A 429 18.72 6.48 16.76
C MET A 429 19.07 5.12 16.15
N LEU A 430 18.41 4.07 16.61
CA LEU A 430 18.44 2.74 16.02
C LEU A 430 17.03 2.21 15.95
N ALA A 431 16.62 1.73 14.79
CA ALA A 431 15.34 1.09 14.59
C ALA A 431 15.46 -0.21 13.81
N VAL A 432 14.48 -1.09 13.98
CA VAL A 432 14.17 -2.17 13.03
C VAL A 432 12.89 -1.78 12.31
N GLY A 433 12.91 -1.77 10.99
CA GLY A 433 11.76 -1.38 10.17
C GLY A 433 11.82 -2.05 8.80
N ILE A 434 11.12 -1.47 7.83
CA ILE A 434 11.00 -2.03 6.49
C ILE A 434 11.76 -1.17 5.50
N ASP A 435 12.64 -1.78 4.71
CA ASP A 435 13.16 -1.14 3.50
C ASP A 435 12.29 -1.52 2.31
N ARG A 436 11.49 -0.56 1.86
CA ARG A 436 10.56 -0.73 0.74
C ARG A 436 11.27 -0.88 -0.61
N ALA A 437 12.51 -0.40 -0.72
CA ALA A 437 13.29 -0.52 -1.95
C ALA A 437 13.80 -1.96 -2.15
N SER A 438 14.32 -2.58 -1.09
CA SER A 438 14.75 -3.99 -1.08
C SER A 438 13.61 -4.98 -0.82
N MET A 439 12.43 -4.48 -0.45
CA MET A 439 11.26 -5.26 -0.04
C MET A 439 11.58 -6.27 1.07
N SER A 440 12.33 -5.81 2.08
CA SER A 440 12.84 -6.65 3.16
C SER A 440 12.84 -5.88 4.49
N PRO A 441 12.98 -6.54 5.65
CA PRO A 441 13.25 -5.83 6.88
C PRO A 441 14.65 -5.20 6.83
N CYS A 442 14.88 -4.17 7.64
CA CYS A 442 16.15 -3.45 7.72
C CYS A 442 16.42 -2.90 9.12
N ILE A 443 17.70 -2.70 9.42
CA ILE A 443 18.11 -1.81 10.51
C ILE A 443 18.15 -0.39 9.97
N ILE A 444 17.54 0.56 10.67
CA ILE A 444 17.64 1.99 10.37
C ILE A 444 18.51 2.62 11.45
N ALA A 445 19.60 3.27 11.08
CA ALA A 445 20.51 3.86 12.04
C ALA A 445 20.82 5.31 11.67
N SER A 446 20.75 6.20 12.66
CA SER A 446 21.11 7.61 12.51
C SER A 446 22.02 8.06 13.66
N PRO A 447 23.14 8.75 13.34
CA PRO A 447 23.96 9.44 14.34
C PRO A 447 23.22 10.55 15.08
N ALA A 448 22.06 10.98 14.54
CA ALA A 448 21.18 12.00 15.06
C ALA A 448 21.96 13.26 15.49
N THR A 449 22.84 13.80 14.63
CA THR A 449 23.61 15.00 14.98
C THR A 449 22.74 16.25 15.07
N ASN A 450 21.57 16.21 14.44
CA ASN A 450 20.56 17.24 14.51
C ASN A 450 19.41 16.82 15.43
N ASP A 451 19.35 17.39 16.63
CA ASP A 451 18.30 17.12 17.61
C ASP A 451 16.89 17.49 17.11
N GLN A 452 16.76 18.44 16.18
CA GLN A 452 15.47 18.85 15.60
C GLN A 452 14.99 17.89 14.51
N ASN A 453 15.91 17.14 13.88
CA ASN A 453 15.58 16.15 12.88
C ASN A 453 16.53 14.95 13.01
N PRO A 454 16.28 14.07 14.00
CA PRO A 454 17.15 12.92 14.27
C PRO A 454 17.19 11.92 13.12
N HIS A 455 16.22 11.99 12.19
CA HIS A 455 16.10 11.08 11.05
C HIS A 455 16.84 11.56 9.78
N ALA A 456 17.35 12.80 9.76
CA ALA A 456 17.97 13.39 8.57
C ALA A 456 19.18 12.59 8.02
N GLU A 457 19.90 11.91 8.90
CA GLU A 457 21.10 11.13 8.57
C GLU A 457 20.85 9.61 8.67
N ALA A 458 19.57 9.21 8.70
CA ALA A 458 19.20 7.81 8.77
C ALA A 458 19.69 7.05 7.53
N LYS A 459 20.30 5.88 7.76
CA LYS A 459 20.60 4.89 6.72
C LYS A 459 19.92 3.58 7.02
N LYS A 460 19.43 2.92 5.97
CA LYS A 460 18.81 1.60 6.01
C LYS A 460 19.87 0.54 5.69
N PHE A 461 19.89 -0.55 6.47
CA PHE A 461 20.74 -1.72 6.32
C PHE A 461 19.83 -2.95 6.20
N PRO A 462 19.44 -3.33 4.97
CA PRO A 462 18.53 -4.45 4.75
C PRO A 462 19.11 -5.78 5.20
N PHE A 463 18.23 -6.68 5.64
CA PHE A 463 18.55 -8.08 5.92
C PHE A 463 17.46 -9.01 5.39
N ASP A 464 17.80 -10.28 5.22
CA ASP A 464 16.90 -11.29 4.66
C ASP A 464 15.84 -11.70 5.69
N TYR A 465 14.58 -11.75 5.27
CA TYR A 465 13.47 -12.07 6.17
C TYR A 465 13.52 -13.49 6.75
N ILE A 466 14.02 -14.46 5.97
CA ILE A 466 14.06 -15.88 6.36
C ILE A 466 15.34 -16.21 7.13
N LYS A 467 16.49 -15.68 6.69
CA LYS A 467 17.79 -15.92 7.33
C LYS A 467 18.01 -15.04 8.57
N GLY A 468 17.34 -13.88 8.63
CA GLY A 468 17.51 -12.91 9.70
C GLY A 468 18.71 -11.99 9.52
N PHE A 469 19.00 -11.23 10.58
CA PHE A 469 20.10 -10.27 10.61
C PHE A 469 21.47 -10.95 10.73
N GLU A 470 22.42 -10.50 9.91
CA GLU A 470 23.80 -11.01 9.89
C GLU A 470 24.68 -10.20 10.87
N PRO A 471 25.24 -10.79 11.94
CA PRO A 471 26.00 -10.06 12.96
C PRO A 471 27.19 -9.25 12.41
N SER A 472 27.74 -9.65 11.26
CA SER A 472 28.82 -8.93 10.57
C SER A 472 28.43 -7.50 10.15
N GLN A 473 27.15 -7.23 9.91
CA GLN A 473 26.65 -5.88 9.58
C GLN A 473 26.76 -4.90 10.77
N THR A 474 26.86 -5.41 12.01
CA THR A 474 26.96 -4.58 13.23
C THR A 474 28.12 -3.60 13.18
N LEU A 475 29.26 -3.98 12.59
CA LEU A 475 30.44 -3.11 12.48
C LEU A 475 30.16 -1.90 11.58
N VAL A 476 29.54 -2.13 10.42
CA VAL A 476 29.19 -1.05 9.48
C VAL A 476 28.15 -0.11 10.09
N ILE A 477 27.19 -0.66 10.84
CA ILE A 477 26.17 0.12 11.55
C ILE A 477 26.83 0.96 12.65
N ALA A 478 27.73 0.38 13.45
CA ALA A 478 28.46 1.09 14.50
C ALA A 478 29.30 2.26 13.95
N ASP A 479 29.96 2.04 12.81
CA ASP A 479 30.78 3.04 12.15
C ASP A 479 29.90 4.19 11.61
N HIS A 480 28.74 3.87 11.01
CA HIS A 480 27.76 4.91 10.60
C HIS A 480 27.27 5.71 11.82
N LEU A 481 26.94 5.03 12.93
CA LEU A 481 26.53 5.65 14.20
C LEU A 481 27.63 6.45 14.91
N GLN A 482 28.86 6.43 14.40
CA GLN A 482 30.03 7.10 15.00
C GLN A 482 30.26 6.65 16.46
N MET A 483 30.25 5.33 16.68
CA MET A 483 30.44 4.73 18.01
C MET A 483 31.90 4.34 18.28
N GLY A 484 32.30 4.42 19.55
CA GLY A 484 33.61 3.93 20.02
C GLY A 484 33.70 2.39 20.02
N GLY A 485 34.92 1.87 20.19
CA GLY A 485 35.18 0.42 20.12
C GLY A 485 34.57 -0.41 21.27
N THR A 486 34.38 0.17 22.45
CA THR A 486 33.94 -0.54 23.66
C THR A 486 32.44 -0.88 23.68
N ALA A 487 31.59 -0.07 23.05
CA ALA A 487 30.13 -0.27 23.04
C ALA A 487 29.62 -1.13 21.87
N LYS A 488 30.50 -1.66 21.02
CA LYS A 488 30.12 -2.45 19.82
C LYS A 488 29.42 -3.76 20.17
N GLU A 489 29.80 -4.42 21.27
CA GLU A 489 29.14 -5.66 21.73
C GLU A 489 27.70 -5.38 22.20
N SER A 490 27.51 -4.31 22.99
CA SER A 490 26.18 -3.89 23.46
C SER A 490 25.28 -3.44 22.30
N LEU A 491 25.83 -2.84 21.25
CA LEU A 491 25.08 -2.55 20.02
C LEU A 491 24.57 -3.83 19.36
N GLY A 492 25.43 -4.86 19.21
CA GLY A 492 25.04 -6.15 18.66
C GLY A 492 23.91 -6.81 19.48
N LYS A 493 23.99 -6.74 20.81
CA LYS A 493 22.93 -7.21 21.72
C LYS A 493 21.62 -6.45 21.50
N LEU A 494 21.67 -5.12 21.41
CA LEU A 494 20.47 -4.30 21.16
C LEU A 494 19.84 -4.64 19.80
N ILE A 495 20.62 -4.71 18.73
CA ILE A 495 20.14 -5.06 17.39
C ILE A 495 19.48 -6.44 17.39
N ASN A 496 20.14 -7.46 17.93
CA ASN A 496 19.60 -8.83 17.95
C ASN A 496 18.28 -8.91 18.73
N ASN A 497 18.17 -8.21 19.86
CA ASN A 497 16.94 -8.18 20.64
C ASN A 497 15.81 -7.43 19.93
N LEU A 498 16.10 -6.30 19.29
CA LEU A 498 15.11 -5.58 18.51
C LEU A 498 14.65 -6.38 17.29
N VAL A 499 15.56 -7.04 16.57
CA VAL A 499 15.21 -7.91 15.42
C VAL A 499 14.37 -9.10 15.89
N SER A 500 14.74 -9.72 17.01
CA SER A 500 13.96 -10.82 17.59
C SER A 500 12.55 -10.37 17.98
N LEU A 501 12.43 -9.23 18.65
CA LEU A 501 11.13 -8.65 19.03
C LEU A 501 10.30 -8.29 17.79
N TYR A 502 10.92 -7.66 16.79
CA TYR A 502 10.30 -7.27 15.52
C TYR A 502 9.66 -8.48 14.83
N MET A 503 10.43 -9.58 14.70
CA MET A 503 9.97 -10.79 14.04
C MET A 503 8.92 -11.56 14.85
N GLN A 504 9.07 -11.65 16.17
CA GLN A 504 8.14 -12.38 17.03
C GLN A 504 6.78 -11.68 17.19
N LYS A 505 6.82 -10.35 17.27
CA LYS A 505 5.63 -9.51 17.53
C LYS A 505 5.05 -8.88 16.28
N GLU A 506 5.61 -9.21 15.12
CA GLU A 506 5.17 -8.71 13.82
C GLU A 506 5.07 -7.18 13.76
N ALA A 507 6.10 -6.54 14.31
CA ALA A 507 6.20 -5.09 14.29
C ALA A 507 6.50 -4.60 12.87
N PHE A 508 6.02 -3.42 12.49
CA PHE A 508 6.48 -2.78 11.25
C PHE A 508 7.56 -1.73 11.52
N LEU A 509 7.67 -1.27 12.78
CA LEU A 509 8.71 -0.34 13.23
C LEU A 509 8.98 -0.52 14.74
N LEU A 510 10.23 -0.76 15.12
CA LEU A 510 10.70 -0.65 16.49
C LEU A 510 11.83 0.37 16.55
N GLU A 511 11.51 1.63 16.83
CA GLU A 511 12.51 2.71 16.94
C GLU A 511 12.96 2.91 18.38
N THR A 512 14.26 3.09 18.58
CA THR A 512 14.87 3.43 19.86
C THR A 512 15.82 4.61 19.71
N SER A 513 15.87 5.44 20.75
CA SER A 513 16.95 6.39 20.98
C SER A 513 17.81 5.89 22.13
N PHE A 514 19.13 5.92 21.99
CA PHE A 514 20.05 5.43 23.03
C PHE A 514 21.25 6.35 23.24
N VAL A 515 21.89 6.22 24.39
CA VAL A 515 23.14 6.90 24.76
C VAL A 515 24.19 5.89 25.18
N GLU A 516 25.47 6.21 24.94
CA GLU A 516 26.60 5.40 25.39
C GLU A 516 27.06 5.85 26.78
N ARG A 517 27.22 4.91 27.72
CA ARG A 517 27.68 5.18 29.08
C ARG A 517 28.57 4.05 29.58
N LEU A 518 29.81 4.37 29.95
CA LEU A 518 30.77 3.41 30.53
C LEU A 518 30.98 2.15 29.66
N GLY A 519 30.95 2.31 28.33
CA GLY A 519 31.10 1.20 27.38
C GLY A 519 29.84 0.37 27.14
N ASP A 520 28.69 0.77 27.69
CA ASP A 520 27.39 0.11 27.49
C ASP A 520 26.34 1.08 26.90
N LEU A 521 25.21 0.53 26.45
CA LEU A 521 24.10 1.29 25.87
C LEU A 521 22.92 1.37 26.84
N LYS A 522 22.42 2.59 27.03
CA LYS A 522 21.13 2.83 27.68
C LYS A 522 20.14 3.32 26.63
N VAL A 523 19.03 2.61 26.45
CA VAL A 523 17.87 3.07 25.68
C VAL A 523 17.13 4.12 26.52
N VAL A 524 16.92 5.27 25.91
CA VAL A 524 16.37 6.49 26.54
C VAL A 524 15.10 7.00 25.86
N GLY A 525 14.73 6.41 24.74
CA GLY A 525 13.46 6.65 24.06
C GLY A 525 13.06 5.42 23.23
N ALA A 526 11.76 5.19 23.09
CA ALA A 526 11.22 4.06 22.33
C ALA A 526 9.89 4.41 21.65
N HIS A 527 9.80 4.09 20.35
CA HIS A 527 8.61 4.29 19.55
C HIS A 527 8.32 3.01 18.75
N PHE A 528 7.45 2.16 19.30
CA PHE A 528 7.16 0.82 18.78
C PHE A 528 5.79 0.79 18.13
N GLY A 529 5.75 0.40 16.87
CA GLY A 529 4.57 0.27 16.02
C GLY A 529 4.38 -1.15 15.53
N PHE A 530 3.15 -1.63 15.64
CA PHE A 530 2.70 -2.98 15.29
C PHE A 530 1.58 -2.94 14.28
N ASP A 531 1.57 -3.89 13.36
CA ASP A 531 0.55 -4.00 12.33
C ASP A 531 -0.78 -4.49 12.92
N ASP A 532 -1.88 -3.81 12.58
CA ASP A 532 -3.22 -4.22 13.01
C ASP A 532 -3.81 -5.34 12.16
N ALA A 533 -3.34 -5.50 10.92
CA ALA A 533 -3.87 -6.45 9.98
C ALA A 533 -3.67 -7.89 10.48
N ALA A 534 -2.53 -8.17 11.11
CA ALA A 534 -2.25 -9.45 11.76
C ALA A 534 -3.33 -9.81 12.78
N PHE A 535 -3.71 -8.87 13.65
CA PHE A 535 -4.72 -9.12 14.66
C PHE A 535 -6.14 -9.14 14.08
N ARG A 536 -6.52 -8.17 13.25
CA ARG A 536 -7.88 -8.10 12.68
C ARG A 536 -8.21 -9.34 11.85
N SER A 537 -7.30 -9.74 10.95
CA SER A 537 -7.55 -10.80 9.98
C SER A 537 -7.24 -12.21 10.52
N THR A 538 -6.25 -12.37 11.41
CA THR A 538 -5.79 -13.69 11.88
C THR A 538 -5.77 -13.87 13.40
N LYS A 539 -6.15 -12.85 14.18
CA LYS A 539 -6.09 -12.82 15.66
C LYS A 539 -4.70 -13.06 16.25
N ARG A 540 -3.63 -12.93 15.45
CA ARG A 540 -2.24 -13.01 15.91
C ARG A 540 -1.86 -11.75 16.72
N GLN A 541 -0.88 -11.88 17.60
CA GLN A 541 -0.36 -10.78 18.44
C GLN A 541 -1.41 -10.16 19.39
N GLY A 542 -2.38 -10.96 19.86
CA GLY A 542 -3.43 -10.47 20.76
C GLY A 542 -2.91 -9.86 22.07
N ASP A 543 -1.74 -10.29 22.56
CA ASP A 543 -1.09 -9.74 23.74
C ASP A 543 -0.56 -8.32 23.51
N ILE A 544 -0.04 -8.02 22.32
CA ILE A 544 0.37 -6.66 21.93
C ILE A 544 -0.86 -5.78 21.74
N HIS A 545 -1.89 -6.30 21.08
CA HIS A 545 -3.15 -5.57 20.85
C HIS A 545 -3.91 -5.28 22.15
N ALA A 546 -3.76 -6.11 23.18
CA ALA A 546 -4.28 -5.85 24.52
C ALA A 546 -3.61 -4.64 25.21
N LEU A 547 -2.45 -4.17 24.73
CA LEU A 547 -1.78 -2.97 25.22
C LEU A 547 -2.38 -1.67 24.67
N ARG A 548 -3.33 -1.75 23.71
CA ARG A 548 -4.03 -0.58 23.15
C ARG A 548 -4.86 0.10 24.24
N ARG A 549 -4.73 1.41 24.34
CA ARG A 549 -5.49 2.24 25.28
C ARG A 549 -6.41 3.19 24.53
N ILE A 550 -7.63 2.72 24.30
CA ILE A 550 -8.68 3.45 23.59
C ILE A 550 -9.00 4.81 24.26
N GLU A 551 -8.91 4.87 25.60
CA GLU A 551 -9.12 6.10 26.39
C GLU A 551 -8.12 7.23 26.12
N ASP A 552 -6.98 6.93 25.49
CA ASP A 552 -6.02 7.94 25.08
C ASP A 552 -6.28 8.44 23.65
N GLU A 553 -7.15 7.79 22.89
CA GLU A 553 -7.40 8.09 21.48
C GLU A 553 -8.53 9.12 21.33
N ASP A 554 -8.62 9.79 20.17
CA ASP A 554 -9.72 10.71 19.90
C ASP A 554 -11.04 9.92 19.77
N ALA A 555 -12.02 10.25 20.61
CA ALA A 555 -13.27 9.52 20.70
C ALA A 555 -14.05 9.45 19.37
N GLN A 556 -13.92 10.47 18.51
CA GLN A 556 -14.57 10.48 17.18
C GLN A 556 -13.89 9.49 16.23
N GLU A 557 -12.57 9.38 16.29
CA GLU A 557 -11.80 8.41 15.50
C GLU A 557 -12.11 6.97 15.92
N VAL A 558 -12.20 6.72 17.24
CA VAL A 558 -12.57 5.42 17.81
C VAL A 558 -13.99 5.02 17.42
N GLU A 559 -14.94 5.96 17.43
CA GLU A 559 -16.31 5.70 17.02
C GLU A 559 -16.39 5.37 15.54
N ALA A 560 -15.74 6.17 14.68
CA ALA A 560 -15.70 5.96 13.24
C ALA A 560 -15.10 4.59 12.85
N GLU A 561 -14.08 4.14 13.58
CA GLU A 561 -13.42 2.85 13.33
C GLU A 561 -14.39 1.65 13.40
N LYS A 562 -15.41 1.71 14.26
CA LYS A 562 -16.39 0.62 14.44
C LYS A 562 -17.17 0.34 13.16
N ASP A 563 -17.37 1.36 12.34
CA ASP A 563 -18.06 1.28 11.06
C ASP A 563 -17.08 1.10 9.87
N GLY A 564 -15.79 0.85 10.16
CA GLY A 564 -14.74 0.72 9.13
C GLY A 564 -14.35 2.04 8.46
N ILE A 565 -14.73 3.18 9.03
CA ILE A 565 -14.44 4.51 8.50
C ILE A 565 -13.04 4.93 9.00
N VAL A 566 -12.20 5.41 8.09
CA VAL A 566 -10.92 6.03 8.48
C VAL A 566 -11.16 7.51 8.66
N TYR A 567 -11.39 7.92 9.90
CA TYR A 567 -11.49 9.32 10.29
C TYR A 567 -10.21 9.74 11.01
N ILE A 568 -9.65 10.88 10.59
CA ILE A 568 -8.49 11.51 11.22
C ILE A 568 -8.84 12.97 11.45
N LYS A 569 -8.88 13.37 12.72
CA LYS A 569 -9.07 14.78 13.08
C LYS A 569 -7.79 15.54 12.80
N LEU A 570 -7.87 16.57 11.96
CA LEU A 570 -6.71 17.40 11.63
C LEU A 570 -6.57 18.52 12.67
N ALA A 571 -5.33 18.76 13.11
CA ALA A 571 -5.02 19.82 14.06
C ALA A 571 -5.25 21.22 13.44
N GLY A 572 -5.40 22.23 14.30
CA GLY A 572 -5.53 23.63 13.90
C GLY A 572 -6.99 24.12 13.80
N ASP A 573 -7.19 25.17 13.00
CA ASP A 573 -8.46 25.91 12.87
C ASP A 573 -9.26 25.53 11.62
N GLY A 574 -9.05 24.33 11.09
CA GLY A 574 -9.78 23.82 9.92
C GLY A 574 -11.28 23.82 10.13
N ASN A 575 -12.04 24.27 9.13
CA ASN A 575 -13.49 24.49 9.21
C ASN A 575 -14.28 23.80 8.08
N ILE A 576 -13.60 23.06 7.21
CA ILE A 576 -14.21 22.27 6.13
C ILE A 576 -14.14 20.80 6.53
N GLY A 577 -15.29 20.20 6.84
CA GLY A 577 -15.41 18.76 7.00
C GLY A 577 -15.23 18.06 5.65
N THR A 578 -14.48 16.97 5.57
CA THR A 578 -14.33 16.19 4.33
C THR A 578 -15.01 14.84 4.45
N LEU A 579 -15.68 14.39 3.38
CA LEU A 579 -16.24 13.05 3.23
C LEU A 579 -15.87 12.52 1.85
N VAL A 580 -15.06 11.48 1.80
CA VAL A 580 -14.46 10.98 0.56
C VAL A 580 -14.46 9.46 0.52
N ASN A 581 -14.64 8.86 -0.67
CA ASN A 581 -14.48 7.41 -0.86
C ASN A 581 -13.09 7.07 -1.46
N GLY A 582 -12.22 6.50 -0.64
CA GLY A 582 -10.89 6.03 -0.98
C GLY A 582 -9.78 6.96 -0.49
N ALA A 583 -8.80 6.38 0.22
CA ALA A 583 -7.70 7.07 0.88
C ALA A 583 -6.90 8.04 0.01
N GLY A 584 -6.50 7.61 -1.19
CA GLY A 584 -5.72 8.48 -2.10
C GLY A 584 -6.53 9.69 -2.58
N LEU A 585 -7.83 9.52 -2.85
CA LEU A 585 -8.73 10.63 -3.18
C LEU A 585 -8.94 11.54 -1.96
N ALA A 586 -9.06 10.97 -0.75
CA ALA A 586 -9.19 11.74 0.49
C ALA A 586 -7.95 12.61 0.75
N MET A 587 -6.74 12.06 0.58
CA MET A 587 -5.48 12.81 0.72
C MET A 587 -5.42 13.96 -0.29
N ASN A 588 -5.71 13.67 -1.57
CA ASN A 588 -5.69 14.70 -2.60
C ASN A 588 -6.81 15.74 -2.44
N THR A 589 -7.94 15.38 -1.84
CA THR A 589 -9.02 16.34 -1.51
C THR A 589 -8.56 17.33 -0.46
N VAL A 590 -7.91 16.86 0.60
CA VAL A 590 -7.32 17.73 1.63
C VAL A 590 -6.28 18.66 0.99
N ASP A 591 -5.43 18.14 0.11
CA ASP A 591 -4.44 18.95 -0.61
C ASP A 591 -5.08 20.00 -1.53
N ALA A 592 -6.11 19.61 -2.29
CA ALA A 592 -6.79 20.50 -3.21
C ALA A 592 -7.55 21.62 -2.49
N LEU A 593 -8.13 21.35 -1.32
CA LEU A 593 -8.73 22.37 -0.46
C LEU A 593 -7.68 23.36 0.04
N ALA A 594 -6.52 22.87 0.49
CA ALA A 594 -5.42 23.72 0.94
C ALA A 594 -4.88 24.62 -0.19
N ASP A 595 -4.72 24.06 -1.40
CA ASP A 595 -4.32 24.81 -2.59
C ASP A 595 -5.32 25.93 -2.98
N ALA A 596 -6.60 25.72 -2.68
CA ALA A 596 -7.66 26.72 -2.87
C ALA A 596 -7.78 27.72 -1.70
N GLY A 597 -6.92 27.62 -0.68
CA GLY A 597 -6.96 28.46 0.52
C GLY A 597 -7.97 28.01 1.59
N GLY A 598 -8.60 26.85 1.40
CA GLY A 598 -9.45 26.20 2.39
C GLY A 598 -8.63 25.46 3.45
N LYS A 599 -9.27 25.13 4.57
CA LYS A 599 -8.64 24.38 5.67
C LYS A 599 -9.54 23.21 6.08
N ALA A 600 -9.11 21.99 5.77
CA ALA A 600 -9.81 20.79 6.17
C ALA A 600 -9.76 20.61 7.70
N ALA A 601 -10.90 20.31 8.32
CA ALA A 601 -11.01 19.98 9.74
C ALA A 601 -10.62 18.52 10.01
N ASN A 602 -10.80 17.66 9.02
CA ASN A 602 -10.55 16.23 9.08
C ASN A 602 -10.07 15.68 7.73
N PHE A 603 -9.47 14.50 7.79
CA PHE A 603 -9.38 13.55 6.69
C PHE A 603 -10.40 12.44 6.96
N LEU A 604 -11.23 12.08 5.97
CA LEU A 604 -12.16 10.96 6.09
C LEU A 604 -12.17 10.14 4.81
N ASP A 605 -11.92 8.85 4.95
CA ASP A 605 -12.15 7.84 3.94
C ASP A 605 -13.27 6.88 4.41
N THR A 606 -14.42 6.94 3.74
CA THR A 606 -15.58 6.05 3.97
C THR A 606 -15.35 4.63 3.45
N GLY A 607 -14.23 4.40 2.76
CA GLY A 607 -13.89 3.17 2.07
C GLY A 607 -14.59 3.03 0.71
N GLY A 608 -14.05 2.14 -0.14
CA GLY A 608 -14.65 1.78 -1.43
C GLY A 608 -15.88 0.87 -1.33
N LYS A 609 -16.37 0.61 -0.12
CA LYS A 609 -17.56 -0.21 0.19
C LYS A 609 -18.63 0.59 0.94
N ALA A 610 -18.58 1.92 0.87
CA ALA A 610 -19.53 2.79 1.54
C ALA A 610 -20.98 2.38 1.20
N THR A 611 -21.83 2.35 2.22
CA THR A 611 -23.29 2.19 2.18
C THR A 611 -23.95 3.49 2.65
N SER A 612 -25.27 3.64 2.45
CA SER A 612 -25.99 4.81 2.98
C SER A 612 -25.81 4.93 4.52
N GLU A 613 -25.77 3.81 5.24
CA GLU A 613 -25.58 3.84 6.70
C GLU A 613 -24.16 4.28 7.07
N THR A 614 -23.10 3.78 6.39
CA THR A 614 -21.73 4.25 6.69
C THR A 614 -21.55 5.73 6.30
N VAL A 615 -22.23 6.20 5.27
CA VAL A 615 -22.22 7.63 4.88
C VAL A 615 -22.89 8.47 5.95
N LYS A 616 -24.07 8.07 6.42
CA LYS A 616 -24.76 8.71 7.55
C LYS A 616 -23.88 8.77 8.80
N LYS A 617 -23.21 7.67 9.15
CA LYS A 617 -22.23 7.61 10.26
C LYS A 617 -21.07 8.59 10.04
N SER A 618 -20.58 8.69 8.82
CA SER A 618 -19.53 9.65 8.45
C SER A 618 -19.98 11.10 8.67
N PHE A 619 -21.21 11.45 8.26
CA PHE A 619 -21.79 12.76 8.56
C PHE A 619 -21.93 12.99 10.07
N GLN A 620 -22.43 12.00 10.82
CA GLN A 620 -22.56 12.10 12.28
C GLN A 620 -21.22 12.39 12.96
N VAL A 621 -20.15 11.71 12.56
CA VAL A 621 -18.80 11.93 13.10
C VAL A 621 -18.29 13.34 12.74
N ILE A 622 -18.41 13.78 11.48
CA ILE A 622 -17.99 15.12 11.05
C ILE A 622 -18.73 16.22 11.82
N LEU A 623 -20.04 16.06 12.03
CA LEU A 623 -20.89 17.07 12.68
C LEU A 623 -20.62 17.22 14.19
N GLN A 624 -19.88 16.29 14.81
CA GLN A 624 -19.45 16.43 16.20
C GLN A 624 -18.29 17.42 16.38
N ASP A 625 -17.59 17.80 15.30
CA ASP A 625 -16.53 18.81 15.36
C ASP A 625 -17.12 20.22 15.16
N GLU A 626 -17.23 20.99 16.24
CA GLU A 626 -17.80 22.35 16.24
C GLU A 626 -17.09 23.32 15.29
N ARG A 627 -15.84 23.02 14.90
CA ARG A 627 -15.08 23.82 13.92
C ARG A 627 -15.70 23.74 12.53
N VAL A 628 -16.35 22.62 12.18
CA VAL A 628 -16.90 22.37 10.85
C VAL A 628 -18.07 23.32 10.57
N LYS A 629 -17.92 24.12 9.50
CA LYS A 629 -18.95 25.06 9.01
C LYS A 629 -19.51 24.66 7.63
N VAL A 630 -18.74 23.88 6.87
CA VAL A 630 -19.10 23.37 5.54
C VAL A 630 -18.61 21.94 5.45
N ILE A 631 -19.38 21.05 4.83
CA ILE A 631 -18.95 19.69 4.50
C ILE A 631 -18.71 19.59 3.00
N PHE A 632 -17.50 19.21 2.61
CA PHE A 632 -17.09 18.96 1.25
C PHE A 632 -17.15 17.46 0.95
N VAL A 633 -18.11 17.07 0.11
CA VAL A 633 -18.34 15.68 -0.29
C VAL A 633 -17.67 15.44 -1.64
N ASN A 634 -16.66 14.56 -1.68
CA ASN A 634 -15.97 14.21 -2.92
C ASN A 634 -16.06 12.70 -3.16
N ILE A 635 -16.86 12.28 -4.13
CA ILE A 635 -17.17 10.86 -4.35
C ILE A 635 -16.86 10.47 -5.79
N PHE A 636 -16.06 9.42 -5.95
CA PHE A 636 -15.90 8.75 -7.23
C PHE A 636 -17.13 7.88 -7.53
N GLY A 637 -18.01 8.41 -8.40
CA GLY A 637 -19.31 7.80 -8.74
C GLY A 637 -19.25 6.45 -9.46
N GLY A 638 -18.08 6.04 -9.95
CA GLY A 638 -17.91 4.72 -10.57
C GLY A 638 -17.80 3.56 -9.58
N LEU A 639 -17.68 3.84 -8.27
CA LEU A 639 -17.67 2.84 -7.20
C LEU A 639 -18.87 2.97 -6.26
N THR A 640 -19.23 4.21 -5.92
CA THR A 640 -20.33 4.51 -4.99
C THR A 640 -21.38 5.31 -5.72
N LEU A 641 -22.63 4.85 -5.68
CA LEU A 641 -23.74 5.55 -6.35
C LEU A 641 -24.06 6.87 -5.61
N GLY A 642 -24.38 7.93 -6.35
CA GLY A 642 -24.65 9.25 -5.75
C GLY A 642 -25.94 9.31 -4.93
N ASP A 643 -26.93 8.47 -5.25
CA ASP A 643 -28.18 8.34 -4.48
C ASP A 643 -27.94 7.74 -3.09
N MET A 644 -27.03 6.78 -2.98
CA MET A 644 -26.58 6.23 -1.71
C MET A 644 -25.98 7.30 -0.80
N ILE A 645 -25.20 8.23 -1.39
CA ILE A 645 -24.64 9.36 -0.66
C ILE A 645 -25.74 10.34 -0.23
N ALA A 646 -26.72 10.61 -1.09
CA ALA A 646 -27.82 11.53 -0.78
C ALA A 646 -28.81 11.00 0.26
N ASN A 647 -28.96 9.67 0.36
CA ASN A 647 -29.85 9.02 1.33
C ASN A 647 -29.25 8.91 2.74
N GLY A 648 -27.91 8.87 2.85
CA GLY A 648 -27.19 8.83 4.12
C GLY A 648 -27.00 10.24 4.68
#